data_AF-A0A975GAB2-F1
#
_entry.id   AF-A0A975GAB2-F1
#
_cell.length_a   1.000
_cell.length_b   1.000
_cell.length_c   1.000
_cell.angle_alpha   90.00
_cell.angle_beta   90.00
_cell.angle_gamma   90.00
#
_symmetry.space_group_name_H-M   'P 1'
#
loop_
_entity.id
_entity.type
_entity.pdbx_description
1 polymer ?
#
loop_
_entity_poly.entity_id
_entity_poly.type
_entity_poly.pdbx_seq_one_letter_code
_entity_poly.pdbx_strand_id
1 'polypeptide(L)'
;MPQRFSAFLTLLWCLILLTLPMRVLADDEEEDSPVPKATVELNHGKAVVRLYEPDETPPRAIFIFGSGDGGWSPWEDTIAQWIKDSGVYVVGFDCRDYAATDYDQDTLGKDMAKLAADAAGRCNGEDVPIIYGGWSMGAVQAVAAAASKYHPPRLAGVMMLSADSRGRYGLRESDELGLKSPEGPGTFGLSDFTNDVKNLRVAQFHGGSDFMASTAWILTLHSPNTLYTVPGANHGFDGPDDSFQDWINNGVEWVLGDDSKAVPPPHMELPFGLSPMWPAAALAIALALFFIFSKKHSIRILVVAMAVMGLADLSESLFTKPPLVMAWMQQWVPLGVTEKSRLLLLISGITLLVLARGLGRRKRIAWWLGLAMLAVSAVLHLSRAFDWHHALAAVVLLVPLIRWRKEFIARSDASSLRMALGLAAILALGLFIYGALGLKQFSDRREFGEEVSWADCAKGSVQALLLRHTEYDQDGSRAVRAFLRTLRGGSLLSCFLVLGLMLRPVLQRRFPTGTDEERNKVDELIKRHGGDPMDTFALLADKRYFFTKDEDGVVAYALWRNFAVALADPICAPEKRQEIIHAFNRFARRQDWVPIFYCAHTANRAIYEEEGFVTFKVGEDARLKPDEFNLQGGKFQNLRTAGNRARKENMTFTWYDAKPSPDHGIEAQMKLVSDNWLDAKHGGEMTFDLGAFDVESIRGRGAGVVRNAEGRVEAFATWLPYKQGTGRTLDLMRGTVEARNGGLMDFLILESINHFRSEGVTEISLGNAPLADVRTEEDGEPNRQEKATRFLFENFDKYYGYKSLFSFKRKYHPDWQGRYLAYPPGTPLPMLGLAIAGVHLPGGFRALLKS
;
A
#
# COMPACT_ATOMS: atom_id res chain seq x y z
N MET A 1 22.92 -13.59 -9.35
CA MET A 1 23.03 -12.12 -9.54
C MET A 1 21.98 -11.49 -10.48
N PRO A 2 21.40 -12.13 -11.53
CA PRO A 2 20.60 -11.39 -12.53
C PRO A 2 19.17 -11.00 -12.10
N GLN A 3 18.60 -11.61 -11.05
CA GLN A 3 17.24 -11.29 -10.59
C GLN A 3 17.10 -9.93 -9.88
N ARG A 4 18.20 -9.36 -9.38
CA ARG A 4 18.19 -8.02 -8.76
C ARG A 4 18.03 -6.90 -9.80
N PHE A 5 18.40 -7.17 -11.05
CA PHE A 5 18.37 -6.18 -12.13
C PHE A 5 16.97 -6.08 -12.78
N SER A 6 16.28 -7.20 -12.98
CA SER A 6 15.01 -7.21 -13.72
C SER A 6 13.88 -6.47 -13.00
N ALA A 7 13.66 -6.70 -11.70
CA ALA A 7 12.61 -5.99 -10.95
C ALA A 7 12.92 -4.49 -10.75
N PHE A 8 14.22 -4.14 -10.68
CA PHE A 8 14.68 -2.77 -10.62
C PHE A 8 14.45 -2.04 -11.97
N LEU A 9 14.73 -2.70 -13.09
CA LEU A 9 14.43 -2.17 -14.43
C LEU A 9 12.93 -2.01 -14.67
N THR A 10 12.08 -2.96 -14.26
CA THR A 10 10.63 -2.83 -14.47
C THR A 10 10.04 -1.65 -13.71
N LEU A 11 10.50 -1.41 -12.47
CA LEU A 11 10.11 -0.24 -11.68
C LEU A 11 10.65 1.07 -12.28
N LEU A 12 11.88 1.05 -12.79
CA LEU A 12 12.49 2.20 -13.49
C LEU A 12 11.73 2.55 -14.79
N TRP A 13 11.30 1.53 -15.55
CA TRP A 13 10.51 1.71 -16.78
C TRP A 13 9.11 2.27 -16.51
N CYS A 14 8.43 1.85 -15.43
CA CYS A 14 7.15 2.45 -15.04
C CYS A 14 7.29 3.90 -14.57
N LEU A 15 8.42 4.25 -13.94
CA LEU A 15 8.74 5.64 -13.55
C LEU A 15 9.04 6.52 -14.76
N ILE A 16 9.73 6.00 -15.77
CA ILE A 16 10.04 6.74 -17.01
C ILE A 16 8.77 7.02 -17.84
N LEU A 17 7.82 6.07 -17.89
CA LEU A 17 6.54 6.26 -18.61
C LEU A 17 5.62 7.30 -17.95
N LEU A 18 5.78 7.58 -16.64
CA LEU A 18 5.07 8.65 -15.93
C LEU A 18 5.70 10.05 -16.11
N THR A 19 6.87 10.14 -16.77
CA THR A 19 7.62 11.39 -16.95
C THR A 19 7.59 11.95 -18.38
N LEU A 20 6.79 11.37 -19.28
CA LEU A 20 6.62 11.91 -20.64
C LEU A 20 5.67 13.13 -20.63
N PRO A 21 6.09 14.30 -21.11
CA PRO A 21 5.24 15.49 -21.14
C PRO A 21 4.15 15.32 -22.23
N MET A 22 2.87 15.39 -21.81
CA MET A 22 1.78 15.61 -22.75
C MET A 22 1.85 17.06 -23.26
N ARG A 23 2.08 17.24 -24.57
CA ARG A 23 1.87 18.50 -25.27
C ARG A 23 0.37 18.73 -25.40
N VAL A 24 -0.14 19.80 -24.80
CA VAL A 24 -1.47 20.35 -25.09
C VAL A 24 -1.27 21.46 -26.12
N LEU A 25 -1.95 21.34 -27.25
CA LEU A 25 -2.11 22.38 -28.27
C LEU A 25 -3.24 23.32 -27.81
N ALA A 26 -2.99 24.63 -27.90
CA ALA A 26 -4.03 25.66 -27.99
C ALA A 26 -3.36 26.87 -28.65
N ASP A 27 -3.57 27.02 -29.95
CA ASP A 27 -3.59 28.33 -30.61
C ASP A 27 -5.01 28.85 -30.37
N ASP A 28 -5.16 30.12 -29.97
CA ASP A 28 -6.40 30.86 -30.17
C ASP A 28 -6.04 32.26 -30.67
N GLU A 29 -6.52 32.56 -31.87
CA GLU A 29 -6.51 33.88 -32.51
C GLU A 29 -7.62 34.75 -31.88
N GLU A 30 -7.29 35.97 -31.44
CA GLU A 30 -8.28 36.96 -30.97
C GLU A 30 -8.99 37.64 -32.17
N GLU A 31 -10.31 37.50 -32.25
CA GLU A 31 -11.20 38.26 -33.14
C GLU A 31 -11.74 39.49 -32.36
N ASP A 32 -11.21 40.68 -32.68
CA ASP A 32 -11.49 41.96 -32.01
C ASP A 32 -12.79 42.60 -32.55
N SER A 33 -13.80 42.80 -31.70
CA SER A 33 -15.01 43.59 -32.02
C SER A 33 -14.82 45.04 -31.55
N PRO A 34 -15.13 46.09 -32.35
CA PRO A 34 -14.72 47.45 -32.04
C PRO A 34 -15.66 48.13 -31.04
N VAL A 35 -15.48 47.86 -29.73
CA VAL A 35 -16.10 48.66 -28.66
C VAL A 35 -15.49 50.07 -28.67
N PRO A 36 -16.30 51.15 -28.68
CA PRO A 36 -15.79 52.52 -28.64
C PRO A 36 -14.91 52.78 -27.40
N LYS A 37 -13.74 53.38 -27.62
CA LYS A 37 -12.79 53.74 -26.56
C LYS A 37 -12.62 55.26 -26.47
N ALA A 38 -12.50 55.79 -25.26
CA ALA A 38 -12.20 57.19 -25.00
C ALA A 38 -10.99 57.30 -24.04
N THR A 39 -10.30 58.44 -24.08
CA THR A 39 -9.20 58.73 -23.13
C THR A 39 -9.68 59.76 -22.11
N VAL A 40 -9.51 59.45 -20.82
CA VAL A 40 -9.87 60.32 -19.70
C VAL A 40 -8.61 60.66 -18.90
N GLU A 41 -8.44 61.95 -18.58
CA GLU A 41 -7.32 62.46 -17.77
C GLU A 41 -7.62 62.31 -16.26
N LEU A 42 -7.05 61.27 -15.65
CA LEU A 42 -7.17 60.99 -14.23
C LEU A 42 -6.03 61.69 -13.45
N ASN A 43 -6.11 61.69 -12.12
CA ASN A 43 -5.03 62.18 -11.27
C ASN A 43 -3.83 61.22 -11.25
N HIS A 44 -4.08 59.91 -11.34
CA HIS A 44 -3.03 58.88 -11.42
C HIS A 44 -2.38 58.76 -12.80
N GLY A 45 -3.05 59.25 -13.86
CA GLY A 45 -2.54 59.21 -15.22
C GLY A 45 -3.65 59.24 -16.27
N LYS A 46 -3.33 58.87 -17.51
CA LYS A 46 -4.33 58.74 -18.58
C LYS A 46 -4.93 57.34 -18.54
N ALA A 47 -6.25 57.23 -18.53
CA ALA A 47 -6.95 55.96 -18.66
C ALA A 47 -7.65 55.87 -20.02
N VAL A 48 -7.50 54.73 -20.68
CA VAL A 48 -8.32 54.36 -21.84
C VAL A 48 -9.53 53.61 -21.30
N VAL A 49 -10.72 54.15 -21.54
CA VAL A 49 -11.99 53.57 -21.10
C VAL A 49 -12.78 53.03 -22.28
N ARG A 50 -13.49 51.93 -22.07
CA ARG A 50 -14.44 51.32 -23.01
C ARG A 50 -15.85 51.78 -22.67
N LEU A 51 -16.60 52.17 -23.68
CA LEU A 51 -17.93 52.78 -23.52
C LEU A 51 -19.00 51.85 -24.07
N TYR A 52 -19.92 51.42 -23.20
CA TYR A 52 -21.08 50.60 -23.58
C TYR A 52 -22.35 51.42 -23.39
N GLU A 53 -22.76 52.10 -24.45
CA GLU A 53 -23.92 52.99 -24.46
C GLU A 53 -25.23 52.18 -24.60
N PRO A 54 -26.18 52.33 -23.66
CA PRO A 54 -27.50 51.73 -23.75
C PRO A 54 -28.39 52.53 -24.72
N ASP A 55 -29.53 51.95 -25.10
CA ASP A 55 -30.48 52.63 -25.99
C ASP A 55 -31.27 53.73 -25.24
N GLU A 56 -31.35 53.67 -23.91
CA GLU A 56 -32.02 54.65 -23.07
C GLU A 56 -31.24 55.97 -22.93
N THR A 57 -31.92 57.10 -23.13
CA THR A 57 -31.34 58.44 -22.91
C THR A 57 -32.32 59.34 -22.12
N PRO A 58 -31.98 59.79 -20.89
CA PRO A 58 -30.79 59.44 -20.12
C PRO A 58 -30.80 57.96 -19.66
N PRO A 59 -29.63 57.34 -19.42
CA PRO A 59 -29.54 55.96 -18.95
C PRO A 59 -30.10 55.81 -17.53
N ARG A 60 -30.48 54.58 -17.16
CA ARG A 60 -31.03 54.28 -15.82
C ARG A 60 -30.01 54.46 -14.69
N ALA A 61 -28.75 54.15 -14.98
CA ALA A 61 -27.61 54.31 -14.08
C ALA A 61 -26.32 54.47 -14.89
N ILE A 62 -25.25 54.92 -14.23
CA ILE A 62 -23.87 54.89 -14.75
C ILE A 62 -23.10 53.85 -13.94
N PHE A 63 -22.46 52.89 -14.61
CA PHE A 63 -21.67 51.84 -13.97
C PHE A 63 -20.19 52.03 -14.31
N ILE A 64 -19.36 52.30 -13.31
CA ILE A 64 -17.89 52.30 -13.47
C ILE A 64 -17.39 50.89 -13.15
N PHE A 65 -16.96 50.16 -14.20
CA PHE A 65 -16.61 48.74 -14.13
C PHE A 65 -15.10 48.55 -14.27
N GLY A 66 -14.47 47.99 -13.23
CA GLY A 66 -13.06 47.66 -13.21
C GLY A 66 -12.78 46.19 -13.54
N SER A 67 -11.77 45.92 -14.38
CA SER A 67 -11.31 44.57 -14.71
C SER A 67 -10.57 43.88 -13.55
N GLY A 68 -10.27 42.59 -13.74
CA GLY A 68 -9.39 41.84 -12.84
C GLY A 68 -7.91 42.23 -12.96
N ASP A 69 -7.07 41.52 -12.22
CA ASP A 69 -5.60 41.61 -12.29
C ASP A 69 -5.03 41.09 -13.62
N GLY A 70 -5.78 40.25 -14.33
CA GLY A 70 -5.48 39.81 -15.70
C GLY A 70 -5.57 40.93 -16.75
N GLY A 71 -6.24 42.04 -16.45
CA GLY A 71 -6.59 43.08 -17.41
C GLY A 71 -7.95 42.84 -18.06
N TRP A 72 -8.37 43.73 -18.95
CA TRP A 72 -9.67 43.65 -19.62
C TRP A 72 -9.71 42.49 -20.64
N SER A 73 -10.71 41.61 -20.52
CA SER A 73 -10.86 40.43 -21.39
C SER A 73 -12.27 40.33 -21.99
N PRO A 74 -12.52 39.35 -22.90
CA PRO A 74 -13.87 39.09 -23.42
C PRO A 74 -14.92 38.80 -22.33
N TRP A 75 -14.48 38.38 -21.14
CA TRP A 75 -15.37 38.19 -19.99
C TRP A 75 -15.94 39.52 -19.49
N GLU A 76 -15.09 40.53 -19.26
CA GLU A 76 -15.52 41.87 -18.88
C GLU A 76 -16.40 42.51 -19.95
N ASP A 77 -16.09 42.30 -21.24
CA ASP A 77 -16.95 42.72 -22.36
C ASP A 77 -18.34 42.11 -22.26
N THR A 78 -18.43 40.82 -21.94
CA THR A 78 -19.70 40.09 -21.83
C THR A 78 -20.56 40.65 -20.69
N ILE A 79 -19.96 40.85 -19.51
CA ILE A 79 -20.64 41.43 -18.34
C ILE A 79 -21.09 42.87 -18.62
N ALA A 80 -20.23 43.67 -19.25
CA ALA A 80 -20.55 45.05 -19.61
C ALA A 80 -21.72 45.12 -20.62
N GLN A 81 -21.79 44.20 -21.59
CA GLN A 81 -22.92 44.09 -22.50
C GLN A 81 -24.23 43.73 -21.77
N TRP A 82 -24.22 42.75 -20.86
CA TRP A 82 -25.42 42.41 -20.09
C TRP A 82 -25.95 43.55 -19.23
N ILE A 83 -25.05 44.30 -18.60
CA ILE A 83 -25.41 45.49 -17.81
C ILE A 83 -25.93 46.60 -18.75
N LYS A 84 -25.29 46.81 -19.90
CA LYS A 84 -25.75 47.74 -20.94
C LYS A 84 -27.17 47.42 -21.39
N ASP A 85 -27.46 46.15 -21.66
CA ASP A 85 -28.79 45.69 -22.12
C ASP A 85 -29.88 45.89 -21.06
N SER A 86 -29.51 46.14 -19.80
CA SER A 86 -30.42 46.54 -18.73
C SER A 86 -30.69 48.05 -18.66
N GLY A 87 -30.20 48.82 -19.63
CA GLY A 87 -30.35 50.26 -19.76
C GLY A 87 -29.39 51.09 -18.93
N VAL A 88 -28.23 50.51 -18.57
CA VAL A 88 -27.20 51.14 -17.74
C VAL A 88 -25.99 51.52 -18.61
N TYR A 89 -25.48 52.73 -18.43
CA TYR A 89 -24.28 53.17 -19.16
C TYR A 89 -23.02 52.65 -18.48
N VAL A 90 -22.31 51.72 -19.12
CA VAL A 90 -21.09 51.12 -18.54
C VAL A 90 -19.85 51.81 -19.08
N VAL A 91 -19.01 52.27 -18.16
CA VAL A 91 -17.65 52.76 -18.44
C VAL A 91 -16.67 51.76 -17.86
N GLY A 92 -16.09 50.97 -18.76
CA GLY A 92 -15.09 49.97 -18.46
C GLY A 92 -13.69 50.57 -18.40
N PHE A 93 -12.95 50.34 -17.32
CA PHE A 93 -11.54 50.73 -17.24
C PHE A 93 -10.66 49.58 -16.79
N ASP A 94 -9.43 49.54 -17.31
CA ASP A 94 -8.50 48.46 -17.03
C ASP A 94 -7.77 48.69 -15.70
N CYS A 95 -8.14 47.91 -14.69
CA CYS A 95 -7.56 48.00 -13.36
C CYS A 95 -6.11 47.51 -13.34
N ARG A 96 -5.71 46.63 -14.25
CA ARG A 96 -4.31 46.16 -14.36
C ARG A 96 -3.41 47.29 -14.81
N ASP A 97 -3.80 47.97 -15.89
CA ASP A 97 -3.06 49.12 -16.40
C ASP A 97 -3.02 50.25 -15.36
N TYR A 98 -4.14 50.51 -14.68
CA TYR A 98 -4.22 51.50 -13.60
C TYR A 98 -3.27 51.17 -12.44
N ALA A 99 -3.20 49.89 -12.06
CA ALA A 99 -2.38 49.40 -10.94
C ALA A 99 -0.91 49.12 -11.31
N ALA A 100 -0.49 49.36 -12.55
CA ALA A 100 0.91 49.22 -12.97
C ALA A 100 1.88 50.13 -12.19
N THR A 101 1.37 51.21 -11.58
CA THR A 101 2.12 52.06 -10.64
C THR A 101 1.36 52.20 -9.33
N ASP A 102 2.09 52.36 -8.23
CA ASP A 102 1.50 52.49 -6.89
C ASP A 102 0.67 53.76 -6.75
N TYR A 103 -0.43 53.67 -6.01
CA TYR A 103 -1.34 54.77 -5.71
C TYR A 103 -1.83 54.69 -4.25
N ASP A 104 -2.80 55.53 -3.88
CA ASP A 104 -3.48 55.48 -2.58
C ASP A 104 -5.01 55.58 -2.72
N GLN A 105 -5.73 55.37 -1.63
CA GLN A 105 -7.19 55.42 -1.61
C GLN A 105 -7.76 56.78 -2.05
N ASP A 106 -7.10 57.86 -1.67
CA ASP A 106 -7.52 59.22 -1.98
C ASP A 106 -7.43 59.47 -3.50
N THR A 107 -6.38 58.96 -4.14
CA THR A 107 -6.15 59.03 -5.59
C THR A 107 -7.17 58.18 -6.34
N LEU A 108 -7.35 56.91 -5.93
CA LEU A 108 -8.35 56.01 -6.50
C LEU A 108 -9.77 56.60 -6.44
N GLY A 109 -10.15 57.15 -5.28
CA GLY A 109 -11.46 57.77 -5.09
C GLY A 109 -11.69 58.99 -5.99
N LYS A 110 -10.69 59.88 -6.12
CA LYS A 110 -10.79 61.03 -7.04
C LYS A 110 -10.89 60.61 -8.49
N ASP A 111 -10.19 59.55 -8.87
CA ASP A 111 -10.15 59.06 -10.25
C ASP A 111 -11.45 58.37 -10.65
N MET A 112 -11.98 57.51 -9.79
CA MET A 112 -13.31 56.91 -9.97
C MET A 112 -14.42 57.98 -10.01
N ALA A 113 -14.30 59.05 -9.23
CA ALA A 113 -15.23 60.18 -9.29
C ALA A 113 -15.12 60.97 -10.61
N LYS A 114 -13.89 61.16 -11.13
CA LYS A 114 -13.66 61.77 -12.46
C LYS A 114 -14.25 60.92 -13.58
N LEU A 115 -14.06 59.60 -13.53
CA LEU A 115 -14.66 58.67 -14.50
C LEU A 115 -16.18 58.78 -14.51
N ALA A 116 -16.81 58.83 -13.33
CA ALA A 116 -18.25 59.01 -13.21
C ALA A 116 -18.74 60.37 -13.72
N ALA A 117 -18.00 61.45 -13.45
CA ALA A 117 -18.33 62.79 -13.94
C ALA A 117 -18.19 62.92 -15.47
N ASP A 118 -17.13 62.35 -16.05
CA ASP A 118 -16.93 62.30 -17.50
C ASP A 118 -18.05 61.48 -18.18
N ALA A 119 -18.42 60.33 -17.60
CA ALA A 119 -19.54 59.52 -18.07
C ALA A 119 -20.87 60.29 -18.03
N ALA A 120 -21.16 60.97 -16.92
CA ALA A 120 -22.38 61.77 -16.77
C ALA A 120 -22.47 62.92 -17.80
N GLY A 121 -21.34 63.55 -18.11
CA GLY A 121 -21.25 64.58 -19.15
C GLY A 121 -21.49 64.03 -20.57
N ARG A 122 -21.11 62.77 -20.84
CA ARG A 122 -21.31 62.13 -22.15
C ARG A 122 -22.76 61.71 -22.40
N CYS A 123 -23.48 61.27 -21.38
CA CYS A 123 -24.85 60.77 -21.51
C CYS A 123 -25.95 61.78 -21.15
N ASN A 124 -25.60 63.07 -20.94
CA ASN A 124 -26.49 64.10 -20.36
C ASN A 124 -27.15 63.63 -19.05
N GLY A 125 -26.45 62.79 -18.29
CA GLY A 125 -26.95 62.10 -17.11
C GLY A 125 -26.50 62.76 -15.80
N GLU A 126 -26.53 64.09 -15.72
CA GLU A 126 -26.06 64.80 -14.53
C GLU A 126 -26.78 64.36 -13.25
N ASP A 127 -28.03 63.90 -13.37
CA ASP A 127 -28.85 63.40 -12.26
C ASP A 127 -28.95 61.87 -12.11
N VAL A 128 -28.24 61.10 -12.93
CA VAL A 128 -28.32 59.64 -12.98
C VAL A 128 -27.55 59.00 -11.80
N PRO A 129 -28.09 57.94 -11.14
CA PRO A 129 -27.39 57.22 -10.07
C PRO A 129 -26.12 56.53 -10.58
N ILE A 130 -25.10 56.46 -9.72
CA ILE A 130 -23.79 55.87 -10.05
C ILE A 130 -23.61 54.55 -9.30
N ILE A 131 -23.08 53.53 -9.97
CA ILE A 131 -22.69 52.24 -9.40
C ILE A 131 -21.20 52.04 -9.61
N TYR A 132 -20.48 51.67 -8.55
CA TYR A 132 -19.10 51.19 -8.66
C TYR A 132 -19.08 49.68 -8.63
N GLY A 133 -18.27 49.05 -9.46
CA GLY A 133 -18.13 47.62 -9.42
C GLY A 133 -16.98 47.08 -10.24
N GLY A 134 -16.80 45.78 -10.21
CA GLY A 134 -15.71 45.15 -10.91
C GLY A 134 -15.66 43.65 -10.72
N TRP A 135 -14.73 43.03 -11.42
CA TRP A 135 -14.39 41.63 -11.26
C TRP A 135 -13.04 41.48 -10.56
N SER A 136 -12.93 40.51 -9.64
CA SER A 136 -11.71 40.19 -8.89
C SER A 136 -11.06 41.45 -8.27
N MET A 137 -9.87 41.86 -8.74
CA MET A 137 -9.20 43.08 -8.28
C MET A 137 -10.06 44.34 -8.41
N GLY A 138 -10.76 44.53 -9.54
CA GLY A 138 -11.65 45.67 -9.76
C GLY A 138 -12.82 45.69 -8.77
N ALA A 139 -13.32 44.52 -8.36
CA ALA A 139 -14.37 44.40 -7.35
C ALA A 139 -13.90 44.94 -5.99
N VAL A 140 -12.66 44.62 -5.61
CA VAL A 140 -12.04 45.06 -4.36
C VAL A 140 -11.71 46.55 -4.39
N GLN A 141 -11.20 47.05 -5.53
CA GLN A 141 -10.91 48.48 -5.73
C GLN A 141 -12.19 49.33 -5.71
N ALA A 142 -13.31 48.83 -6.24
CA ALA A 142 -14.60 49.53 -6.21
C ALA A 142 -15.07 49.83 -4.77
N VAL A 143 -14.88 48.91 -3.83
CA VAL A 143 -15.19 49.14 -2.40
C VAL A 143 -14.29 50.21 -1.80
N ALA A 144 -12.97 50.14 -2.06
CA ALA A 144 -12.02 51.13 -1.55
C ALA A 144 -12.32 52.54 -2.10
N ALA A 145 -12.73 52.64 -3.37
CA ALA A 145 -13.15 53.90 -4.00
C ALA A 145 -14.46 54.43 -3.40
N ALA A 146 -15.45 53.55 -3.19
CA ALA A 146 -16.73 53.90 -2.56
C ALA A 146 -16.56 54.40 -1.12
N ALA A 147 -15.61 53.84 -0.38
CA ALA A 147 -15.26 54.26 0.98
C ALA A 147 -14.49 55.59 1.03
N SER A 148 -13.96 56.08 -0.09
CA SER A 148 -13.21 57.33 -0.14
C SER A 148 -14.10 58.55 0.08
N LYS A 149 -13.60 59.59 0.75
CA LYS A 149 -14.33 60.87 0.95
C LYS A 149 -14.65 61.63 -0.34
N TYR A 150 -14.07 61.23 -1.48
CA TYR A 150 -14.30 61.85 -2.79
C TYR A 150 -15.34 61.12 -3.63
N HIS A 151 -15.99 60.06 -3.12
CA HIS A 151 -17.06 59.40 -3.86
C HIS A 151 -18.18 60.39 -4.21
N PRO A 152 -18.83 60.25 -5.38
CA PRO A 152 -19.87 61.17 -5.80
C PRO A 152 -21.09 61.05 -4.86
N PRO A 153 -21.78 62.15 -4.51
CA PRO A 153 -22.97 62.11 -3.65
C PRO A 153 -24.10 61.22 -4.18
N ARG A 154 -24.09 60.93 -5.49
CA ARG A 154 -25.07 60.10 -6.20
C ARG A 154 -24.68 58.62 -6.30
N LEU A 155 -23.63 58.18 -5.61
CA LEU A 155 -23.23 56.78 -5.56
C LEU A 155 -24.35 55.96 -4.89
N ALA A 156 -25.04 55.13 -5.66
CA ALA A 156 -26.16 54.31 -5.22
C ALA A 156 -25.70 53.03 -4.51
N GLY A 157 -24.58 52.44 -4.96
CA GLY A 157 -24.04 51.25 -4.32
C GLY A 157 -22.83 50.64 -5.04
N VAL A 158 -22.45 49.46 -4.55
CA VAL A 158 -21.28 48.70 -5.01
C VAL A 158 -21.69 47.30 -5.45
N MET A 159 -21.19 46.86 -6.60
CA MET A 159 -21.41 45.52 -7.14
C MET A 159 -20.10 44.79 -7.38
N MET A 160 -19.92 43.66 -6.72
CA MET A 160 -18.65 42.93 -6.68
C MET A 160 -18.79 41.53 -7.26
N LEU A 161 -17.97 41.19 -8.25
CA LEU A 161 -17.90 39.85 -8.81
C LEU A 161 -16.58 39.19 -8.39
N SER A 162 -16.66 38.03 -7.75
CA SER A 162 -15.49 37.27 -7.28
C SER A 162 -14.49 38.09 -6.44
N ALA A 163 -14.99 38.96 -5.57
CA ALA A 163 -14.15 39.80 -4.71
C ALA A 163 -13.34 38.98 -3.70
N ASP A 164 -12.05 39.28 -3.60
CA ASP A 164 -11.18 38.80 -2.53
C ASP A 164 -11.40 39.60 -1.24
N SER A 165 -10.94 39.07 -0.10
CA SER A 165 -10.97 39.69 1.21
C SER A 165 -10.03 40.90 1.36
N ARG A 166 -9.00 41.01 0.50
CA ARG A 166 -7.98 42.07 0.56
C ARG A 166 -7.63 42.58 -0.83
N GLY A 167 -7.20 43.83 -0.89
CA GLY A 167 -6.67 44.47 -2.09
C GLY A 167 -5.36 45.21 -1.81
N ARG A 168 -4.77 45.78 -2.87
CA ARG A 168 -3.57 46.63 -2.80
C ARG A 168 -3.75 47.86 -3.69
N TYR A 169 -3.18 48.98 -3.26
CA TYR A 169 -3.03 50.16 -4.10
C TYR A 169 -1.79 50.07 -5.00
N GLY A 170 -1.91 49.29 -6.07
CA GLY A 170 -0.84 48.93 -6.99
C GLY A 170 -0.80 47.41 -7.23
N LEU A 171 -0.03 46.96 -8.20
CA LEU A 171 0.11 45.55 -8.56
C LEU A 171 1.54 45.05 -8.27
N ARG A 172 1.66 43.81 -7.81
CA ARG A 172 2.95 43.11 -7.64
C ARG A 172 2.86 41.78 -8.37
N GLU A 173 3.99 41.27 -8.85
CA GLU A 173 4.06 39.95 -9.51
C GLU A 173 3.51 38.81 -8.61
N SER A 174 3.61 38.95 -7.28
CA SER A 174 3.03 38.01 -6.32
C SER A 174 1.50 38.01 -6.31
N ASP A 175 0.89 39.16 -6.62
CA ASP A 175 -0.55 39.36 -6.58
C ASP A 175 -1.19 38.86 -7.89
N GLU A 176 -0.49 38.94 -9.04
CA GLU A 176 -0.92 38.43 -10.37
C GLU A 176 -1.15 36.91 -10.44
N LEU A 177 -0.66 36.15 -9.45
CA LEU A 177 -0.86 34.71 -9.39
C LEU A 177 -2.22 34.31 -8.80
N GLY A 178 -2.97 35.25 -8.18
CA GLY A 178 -4.34 35.07 -7.66
C GLY A 178 -4.53 34.00 -6.56
N LEU A 179 -3.47 33.31 -6.15
CA LEU A 179 -3.55 32.15 -5.25
C LEU A 179 -3.56 32.52 -3.75
N LYS A 180 -3.29 33.79 -3.42
CA LYS A 180 -3.32 34.33 -2.05
C LYS A 180 -3.71 35.80 -2.07
N SER A 181 -4.45 36.22 -1.06
CA SER A 181 -4.81 37.63 -0.88
C SER A 181 -3.57 38.50 -0.64
N PRO A 182 -3.55 39.76 -1.12
CA PRO A 182 -2.39 40.65 -0.96
C PRO A 182 -2.01 40.92 0.51
N GLU A 183 -0.72 40.79 0.83
CA GLU A 183 -0.15 41.09 2.16
C GLU A 183 0.98 42.13 2.10
N GLY A 184 1.23 42.85 3.20
CA GLY A 184 2.34 43.82 3.32
C GLY A 184 1.96 45.30 3.04
N PRO A 185 2.94 46.19 2.86
CA PRO A 185 2.70 47.65 2.73
C PRO A 185 1.80 48.00 1.54
N GLY A 186 0.85 48.91 1.72
CA GLY A 186 -0.08 49.33 0.66
C GLY A 186 -1.26 48.38 0.43
N THR A 187 -1.44 47.36 1.28
CA THR A 187 -2.62 46.47 1.25
C THR A 187 -3.71 46.92 2.22
N PHE A 188 -4.96 46.57 1.92
CA PHE A 188 -6.14 46.89 2.72
C PHE A 188 -7.09 45.69 2.74
N GLY A 189 -7.87 45.54 3.82
CA GLY A 189 -8.95 44.56 3.89
C GLY A 189 -10.30 45.19 3.56
N LEU A 190 -11.20 44.45 2.90
CA LEU A 190 -12.57 44.94 2.66
C LEU A 190 -13.32 45.24 3.97
N SER A 191 -13.04 44.47 5.02
CA SER A 191 -13.58 44.68 6.36
C SER A 191 -13.23 46.05 6.95
N ASP A 192 -12.12 46.66 6.52
CA ASP A 192 -11.67 47.95 7.04
C ASP A 192 -12.64 49.08 6.65
N PHE A 193 -13.39 48.89 5.56
CA PHE A 193 -14.33 49.87 5.00
C PHE A 193 -15.78 49.69 5.42
N THR A 194 -16.10 48.69 6.26
CA THR A 194 -17.47 48.36 6.67
C THR A 194 -18.26 49.56 7.17
N ASN A 195 -17.60 50.47 7.92
CA ASN A 195 -18.23 51.68 8.45
C ASN A 195 -18.41 52.79 7.40
N ASP A 196 -17.51 52.86 6.42
CA ASP A 196 -17.48 53.92 5.42
C ASP A 196 -18.54 53.70 4.33
N VAL A 197 -18.86 52.44 4.03
CA VAL A 197 -19.91 52.06 3.06
C VAL A 197 -21.28 51.80 3.69
N LYS A 198 -21.48 52.15 4.97
CA LYS A 198 -22.70 51.81 5.74
C LYS A 198 -24.03 52.30 5.13
N ASN A 199 -23.99 53.34 4.30
CA ASN A 199 -25.17 53.94 3.66
C ASN A 199 -25.36 53.49 2.20
N LEU A 200 -24.51 52.59 1.69
CA LEU A 200 -24.53 52.13 0.30
C LEU A 200 -25.13 50.72 0.22
N ARG A 201 -25.84 50.43 -0.86
CA ARG A 201 -26.27 49.05 -1.15
C ARG A 201 -25.10 48.25 -1.69
N VAL A 202 -24.89 47.03 -1.17
CA VAL A 202 -23.79 46.15 -1.60
C VAL A 202 -24.32 44.85 -2.16
N ALA A 203 -23.97 44.54 -3.41
CA ALA A 203 -24.25 43.25 -4.05
C ALA A 203 -22.94 42.49 -4.26
N GLN A 204 -22.83 41.27 -3.73
CA GLN A 204 -21.69 40.39 -4.00
C GLN A 204 -22.12 39.15 -4.76
N PHE A 205 -21.36 38.80 -5.79
CA PHE A 205 -21.51 37.58 -6.57
C PHE A 205 -20.31 36.66 -6.28
N HIS A 206 -20.59 35.41 -5.97
CA HIS A 206 -19.58 34.40 -5.62
C HIS A 206 -19.88 33.08 -6.32
N GLY A 207 -18.89 32.54 -7.03
CA GLY A 207 -18.98 31.19 -7.57
C GLY A 207 -18.96 30.16 -6.45
N GLY A 208 -19.89 29.19 -6.44
CA GLY A 208 -19.98 28.17 -5.39
C GLY A 208 -18.75 27.24 -5.29
N SER A 209 -17.92 27.22 -6.35
CA SER A 209 -16.64 26.52 -6.42
C SER A 209 -15.44 27.47 -6.40
N ASP A 210 -15.65 28.77 -6.22
CA ASP A 210 -14.61 29.79 -6.19
C ASP A 210 -13.86 29.77 -4.85
N PHE A 211 -12.60 29.32 -4.88
CA PHE A 211 -11.74 29.27 -3.71
C PHE A 211 -10.83 30.50 -3.56
N MET A 212 -10.85 31.42 -4.54
CA MET A 212 -10.01 32.62 -4.59
C MET A 212 -10.74 33.85 -4.05
N ALA A 213 -12.07 33.91 -4.21
CA ALA A 213 -12.90 34.98 -3.63
C ALA A 213 -13.30 34.71 -2.17
N SER A 214 -13.63 35.77 -1.44
CA SER A 214 -14.06 35.71 -0.04
C SER A 214 -15.42 36.35 0.19
N THR A 215 -16.31 35.62 0.85
CA THR A 215 -17.62 36.10 1.29
C THR A 215 -17.66 36.50 2.76
N ALA A 216 -16.52 36.44 3.47
CA ALA A 216 -16.50 36.70 4.91
C ALA A 216 -16.92 38.14 5.25
N TRP A 217 -16.56 39.12 4.41
CA TRP A 217 -16.78 40.54 4.71
C TRP A 217 -18.25 40.95 4.59
N ILE A 218 -18.98 40.47 3.57
CA ILE A 218 -20.39 40.84 3.35
C ILE A 218 -21.27 40.40 4.52
N LEU A 219 -20.92 39.30 5.19
CA LEU A 219 -21.58 38.83 6.40
C LEU A 219 -21.35 39.75 7.61
N THR A 220 -20.34 40.61 7.57
CA THR A 220 -20.03 41.60 8.61
C THR A 220 -20.57 43.00 8.30
N LEU A 221 -21.16 43.21 7.13
CA LEU A 221 -21.72 44.49 6.73
C LEU A 221 -22.98 44.85 7.52
N HIS A 222 -23.00 46.09 8.01
CA HIS A 222 -24.19 46.71 8.58
C HIS A 222 -25.02 47.48 7.55
N SER A 223 -24.53 47.63 6.32
CA SER A 223 -25.26 48.22 5.20
C SER A 223 -26.27 47.23 4.60
N PRO A 224 -27.31 47.70 3.89
CA PRO A 224 -28.17 46.83 3.10
C PRO A 224 -27.32 46.04 2.08
N ASN A 225 -27.30 44.72 2.19
CA ASN A 225 -26.45 43.87 1.37
C ASN A 225 -27.16 42.58 0.93
N THR A 226 -26.68 41.99 -0.17
CA THR A 226 -27.14 40.70 -0.68
C THR A 226 -25.95 39.90 -1.22
N LEU A 227 -25.95 38.58 -1.00
CA LEU A 227 -24.93 37.65 -1.49
C LEU A 227 -25.56 36.65 -2.45
N TYR A 228 -25.17 36.76 -3.73
CA TYR A 228 -25.52 35.83 -4.78
C TYR A 228 -24.47 34.72 -4.87
N THR A 229 -24.79 33.52 -4.39
CA THR A 229 -23.92 32.34 -4.53
C THR A 229 -24.36 31.49 -5.71
N VAL A 230 -23.57 31.48 -6.78
CA VAL A 230 -23.89 30.81 -8.06
C VAL A 230 -23.42 29.35 -7.99
N PRO A 231 -24.32 28.35 -7.93
CA PRO A 231 -23.92 26.94 -7.77
C PRO A 231 -23.04 26.46 -8.94
N GLY A 232 -21.99 25.70 -8.64
CA GLY A 232 -21.12 25.09 -9.66
C GLY A 232 -20.09 26.02 -10.29
N ALA A 233 -20.36 27.33 -10.34
CA ALA A 233 -19.48 28.35 -10.92
C ALA A 233 -18.11 28.44 -10.22
N ASN A 234 -17.04 28.54 -11.02
CA ASN A 234 -15.66 28.79 -10.55
C ASN A 234 -15.38 30.31 -10.40
N HIS A 235 -14.11 30.71 -10.23
CA HIS A 235 -13.71 32.12 -10.07
C HIS A 235 -14.03 33.02 -11.27
N GLY A 236 -13.96 32.46 -12.48
CA GLY A 236 -14.37 33.13 -13.73
C GLY A 236 -15.87 33.00 -14.02
N PHE A 237 -16.64 32.40 -13.11
CA PHE A 237 -18.03 32.00 -13.33
C PHE A 237 -18.22 31.11 -14.57
N ASP A 238 -17.29 30.18 -14.85
CA ASP A 238 -17.50 29.11 -15.82
C ASP A 238 -18.41 28.03 -15.21
N GLY A 239 -19.35 27.51 -16.02
CA GLY A 239 -20.28 26.45 -15.63
C GLY A 239 -21.62 26.80 -14.94
N PRO A 240 -22.06 28.07 -14.77
CA PRO A 240 -23.44 28.35 -14.40
C PRO A 240 -24.39 27.98 -15.56
N ASP A 241 -25.68 27.83 -15.27
CA ASP A 241 -26.70 27.73 -16.30
C ASP A 241 -26.93 29.09 -17.00
N ASP A 242 -27.73 29.10 -18.07
CA ASP A 242 -28.02 30.30 -18.87
C ASP A 242 -28.65 31.47 -18.06
N SER A 243 -28.95 31.27 -16.77
CA SER A 243 -29.56 32.28 -15.89
C SER A 243 -28.57 33.25 -15.24
N PHE A 244 -27.25 33.10 -15.41
CA PHE A 244 -26.29 34.01 -14.76
C PHE A 244 -26.47 35.49 -15.15
N GLN A 245 -26.89 35.75 -16.39
CA GLN A 245 -27.27 37.10 -16.83
C GLN A 245 -28.41 37.68 -15.98
N ASP A 246 -29.43 36.88 -15.63
CA ASP A 246 -30.54 37.32 -14.77
C ASP A 246 -30.05 37.70 -13.37
N TRP A 247 -29.01 37.03 -12.87
CA TRP A 247 -28.43 37.33 -11.57
C TRP A 247 -27.70 38.67 -11.57
N ILE A 248 -26.92 38.95 -12.62
CA ILE A 248 -26.28 40.26 -12.82
C ILE A 248 -27.34 41.36 -12.87
N ASN A 249 -28.41 41.16 -13.65
CA ASN A 249 -29.51 42.12 -13.77
C ASN A 249 -30.22 42.34 -12.43
N ASN A 250 -30.51 41.27 -11.68
CA ASN A 250 -31.09 41.38 -10.34
C ASN A 250 -30.18 42.15 -9.36
N GLY A 251 -28.86 42.03 -9.48
CA GLY A 251 -27.90 42.82 -8.71
C GLY A 251 -27.99 44.32 -8.99
N VAL A 252 -28.10 44.69 -10.27
CA VAL A 252 -28.30 46.08 -10.70
C VAL A 252 -29.60 46.64 -10.11
N GLU A 253 -30.71 45.92 -10.27
CA GLU A 253 -32.02 46.33 -9.71
C GLU A 253 -31.99 46.48 -8.19
N TRP A 254 -31.34 45.54 -7.49
CA TRP A 254 -31.19 45.62 -6.04
C TRP A 254 -30.41 46.87 -5.60
N VAL A 255 -29.27 47.14 -6.26
CA VAL A 255 -28.45 48.34 -5.98
C VAL A 255 -29.23 49.63 -6.26
N LEU A 256 -30.11 49.62 -7.27
CA LEU A 256 -30.97 50.77 -7.61
C LEU A 256 -32.22 50.92 -6.73
N GLY A 257 -32.50 49.98 -5.82
CA GLY A 257 -33.54 50.15 -4.81
C GLY A 257 -34.63 49.08 -4.76
N ASP A 258 -34.61 48.06 -5.63
CA ASP A 258 -35.63 47.01 -5.65
C ASP A 258 -35.35 45.90 -4.63
N ASP A 259 -35.95 46.03 -3.44
CA ASP A 259 -35.81 45.05 -2.34
C ASP A 259 -36.33 43.65 -2.68
N SER A 260 -37.18 43.49 -3.72
CA SER A 260 -37.68 42.18 -4.14
C SER A 260 -36.59 41.30 -4.77
N LYS A 261 -35.44 41.88 -5.12
CA LYS A 261 -34.31 41.20 -5.77
C LYS A 261 -33.25 40.70 -4.80
N ALA A 262 -33.39 40.99 -3.51
CA ALA A 262 -32.49 40.50 -2.48
C ALA A 262 -32.63 38.98 -2.31
N VAL A 263 -31.49 38.28 -2.18
CA VAL A 263 -31.47 36.84 -1.88
C VAL A 263 -31.39 36.67 -0.37
N PRO A 264 -32.27 35.86 0.26
CA PRO A 264 -32.18 35.64 1.70
C PRO A 264 -30.83 35.01 2.06
N PRO A 265 -30.18 35.44 3.15
CA PRO A 265 -28.92 34.85 3.57
C PRO A 265 -29.09 33.35 3.82
N PRO A 266 -28.11 32.51 3.43
CA PRO A 266 -28.21 31.07 3.64
C PRO A 266 -28.44 30.78 5.13
N HIS A 267 -29.46 29.95 5.43
CA HIS A 267 -29.86 29.64 6.81
C HIS A 267 -28.64 29.20 7.66
N MET A 268 -28.42 29.92 8.76
CA MET A 268 -27.34 29.70 9.70
C MET A 268 -27.66 28.51 10.63
N GLU A 269 -27.60 27.28 10.12
CA GLU A 269 -27.46 26.12 10.99
C GLU A 269 -25.99 25.99 11.41
N LEU A 270 -25.72 26.07 12.72
CA LEU A 270 -24.38 25.88 13.29
C LEU A 270 -23.76 24.56 12.78
N PRO A 271 -22.50 24.55 12.31
CA PRO A 271 -21.93 23.46 11.52
C PRO A 271 -21.39 22.32 12.37
N PHE A 272 -22.01 22.03 13.51
CA PHE A 272 -21.71 20.84 14.31
C PHE A 272 -22.47 19.61 13.81
N GLY A 273 -23.06 19.70 12.62
CA GLY A 273 -23.65 18.58 11.91
C GLY A 273 -22.62 17.48 11.69
N LEU A 274 -23.08 16.24 11.83
CA LEU A 274 -22.29 15.05 11.52
C LEU A 274 -21.72 15.18 10.10
N SER A 275 -20.40 15.08 9.95
CA SER A 275 -19.78 14.93 8.63
C SER A 275 -20.53 13.86 7.83
N PRO A 276 -20.68 13.97 6.49
CA PRO A 276 -21.24 12.90 5.68
C PRO A 276 -20.63 11.52 5.95
N MET A 277 -19.38 11.47 6.43
CA MET A 277 -18.63 10.25 6.75
C MET A 277 -18.70 9.81 8.22
N TRP A 278 -19.52 10.47 9.06
CA TRP A 278 -19.75 10.07 10.44
C TRP A 278 -20.11 8.59 10.67
N PRO A 279 -20.80 7.87 9.75
CA PRO A 279 -21.10 6.46 9.97
C PRO A 279 -19.83 5.59 9.99
N ALA A 280 -18.77 5.99 9.27
CA ALA A 280 -17.48 5.29 9.29
C ALA A 280 -16.79 5.45 10.65
N ALA A 281 -16.80 6.65 11.23
CA ALA A 281 -16.33 6.90 12.59
C ALA A 281 -17.13 6.08 13.62
N ALA A 282 -18.47 6.08 13.52
CA ALA A 282 -19.34 5.30 14.38
C ALA A 282 -19.06 3.79 14.29
N LEU A 283 -18.84 3.26 13.08
CA LEU A 283 -18.48 1.86 12.86
C LEU A 283 -17.11 1.53 13.48
N ALA A 284 -16.10 2.40 13.30
CA ALA A 284 -14.78 2.20 13.91
C ALA A 284 -14.88 2.16 15.45
N ILE A 285 -15.66 3.07 16.05
CA ILE A 285 -15.95 3.08 17.49
C ILE A 285 -16.65 1.80 17.90
N ALA A 286 -17.72 1.40 17.21
CA ALA A 286 -18.48 0.19 17.53
C ALA A 286 -17.61 -1.07 17.50
N LEU A 287 -16.74 -1.21 16.48
CA LEU A 287 -15.80 -2.33 16.39
C LEU A 287 -14.75 -2.30 17.51
N ALA A 288 -14.26 -1.12 17.88
CA ALA A 288 -13.32 -0.96 18.98
C ALA A 288 -13.96 -1.30 20.33
N LEU A 289 -15.17 -0.81 20.61
CA LEU A 289 -15.93 -1.13 21.82
C LEU A 289 -16.30 -2.61 21.85
N PHE A 290 -16.73 -3.19 20.73
CA PHE A 290 -16.98 -4.63 20.61
C PHE A 290 -15.72 -5.42 20.94
N PHE A 291 -14.56 -5.01 20.44
CA PHE A 291 -13.29 -5.64 20.80
C PHE A 291 -13.01 -5.50 22.30
N ILE A 292 -13.19 -4.32 22.90
CA ILE A 292 -12.93 -4.10 24.34
C ILE A 292 -13.82 -5.00 25.22
N PHE A 293 -15.12 -5.07 24.94
CA PHE A 293 -16.11 -5.73 25.81
C PHE A 293 -16.38 -7.20 25.47
N SER A 294 -16.07 -7.67 24.26
CA SER A 294 -16.29 -9.07 23.88
C SER A 294 -15.34 -10.00 24.63
N LYS A 295 -15.84 -11.16 25.10
CA LYS A 295 -15.00 -12.22 25.69
C LYS A 295 -14.12 -12.95 24.65
N LYS A 296 -14.42 -12.80 23.36
CA LYS A 296 -13.65 -13.40 22.25
C LYS A 296 -12.91 -12.31 21.48
N HIS A 297 -11.83 -11.80 22.08
CA HIS A 297 -10.95 -10.81 21.45
C HIS A 297 -10.28 -11.40 20.20
N SER A 298 -10.72 -10.98 19.01
CA SER A 298 -10.07 -11.31 17.75
C SER A 298 -9.35 -10.09 17.19
N ILE A 299 -8.03 -10.16 17.07
CA ILE A 299 -7.21 -9.08 16.49
C ILE A 299 -7.72 -8.68 15.10
N ARG A 300 -8.39 -9.60 14.37
CA ARG A 300 -9.01 -9.29 13.08
C ARG A 300 -10.02 -8.15 13.17
N ILE A 301 -10.78 -8.05 14.26
CA ILE A 301 -11.74 -6.96 14.47
C ILE A 301 -10.99 -5.63 14.61
N LEU A 302 -9.93 -5.61 15.40
CA LEU A 302 -9.10 -4.42 15.58
C LEU A 302 -8.42 -3.98 14.27
N VAL A 303 -8.03 -4.94 13.43
CA VAL A 303 -7.48 -4.69 12.09
C VAL A 303 -8.53 -4.08 11.16
N VAL A 304 -9.76 -4.61 11.18
CA VAL A 304 -10.87 -4.03 10.41
C VAL A 304 -11.18 -2.62 10.90
N ALA A 305 -11.23 -2.40 12.22
CA ALA A 305 -11.49 -1.09 12.78
C ALA A 305 -10.41 -0.06 12.40
N MET A 306 -9.13 -0.47 12.41
CA MET A 306 -8.02 0.34 11.89
C MET A 306 -8.17 0.66 10.40
N ALA A 307 -8.59 -0.31 9.59
CA ALA A 307 -8.81 -0.12 8.17
C ALA A 307 -10.00 0.82 7.88
N VAL A 308 -11.09 0.69 8.65
CA VAL A 308 -12.24 1.60 8.57
C VAL A 308 -11.83 3.03 8.93
N MET A 309 -11.02 3.22 9.98
CA MET A 309 -10.47 4.53 10.31
C MET A 309 -9.60 5.08 9.17
N GLY A 310 -8.75 4.25 8.57
CA GLY A 310 -7.94 4.65 7.41
C GLY A 310 -8.77 5.05 6.20
N LEU A 311 -9.89 4.37 5.94
CA LEU A 311 -10.85 4.77 4.90
C LEU A 311 -11.55 6.08 5.27
N ALA A 312 -11.92 6.28 6.53
CA ALA A 312 -12.54 7.52 6.98
C ALA A 312 -11.60 8.73 6.77
N ASP A 313 -10.33 8.61 7.13
CA ASP A 313 -9.30 9.64 6.87
C ASP A 313 -9.17 9.94 5.36
N LEU A 314 -9.16 8.89 4.53
CA LEU A 314 -9.07 9.00 3.08
C LEU A 314 -10.31 9.73 2.51
N SER A 315 -11.50 9.34 2.93
CA SER A 315 -12.76 9.94 2.48
C SER A 315 -12.88 11.39 2.93
N GLU A 316 -12.56 11.70 4.19
CA GLU A 316 -12.54 13.08 4.68
C GLU A 316 -11.57 13.95 3.89
N SER A 317 -10.43 13.42 3.44
CA SER A 317 -9.49 14.19 2.62
C SER A 317 -10.10 14.72 1.31
N LEU A 318 -11.17 14.09 0.81
CA LEU A 318 -11.86 14.46 -0.44
C LEU A 318 -12.91 15.57 -0.24
N PHE A 319 -13.51 15.70 0.94
CA PHE A 319 -14.61 16.64 1.16
C PHE A 319 -14.11 18.06 1.49
N THR A 320 -14.56 19.06 0.75
CA THR A 320 -14.42 20.46 1.14
C THR A 320 -15.41 20.76 2.27
N LYS A 321 -14.96 21.41 3.34
CA LYS A 321 -15.86 21.87 4.40
C LYS A 321 -16.50 23.20 3.96
N PRO A 322 -17.74 23.52 4.35
CA PRO A 322 -18.42 24.73 3.89
C PRO A 322 -17.62 25.99 4.25
N PRO A 323 -17.62 27.04 3.40
CA PRO A 323 -16.83 28.26 3.62
C PRO A 323 -17.09 28.92 4.99
N LEU A 324 -18.34 28.92 5.45
CA LEU A 324 -18.74 29.43 6.77
C LEU A 324 -17.99 28.75 7.93
N VAL A 325 -17.78 27.43 7.83
CA VAL A 325 -17.06 26.63 8.83
C VAL A 325 -15.57 26.96 8.82
N MET A 326 -15.02 27.15 7.63
CA MET A 326 -13.61 27.53 7.46
C MET A 326 -13.36 28.94 8.00
N ALA A 327 -14.25 29.90 7.75
CA ALA A 327 -14.16 31.27 8.27
C ALA A 327 -14.24 31.32 9.81
N TRP A 328 -15.17 30.56 10.41
CA TRP A 328 -15.22 30.42 11.87
C TRP A 328 -13.94 29.78 12.44
N MET A 329 -13.39 28.78 11.75
CA MET A 329 -12.15 28.11 12.16
C MET A 329 -10.92 28.99 12.13
N GLN A 330 -10.82 29.91 11.17
CA GLN A 330 -9.67 30.82 11.03
C GLN A 330 -9.43 31.67 12.29
N GLN A 331 -10.47 31.87 13.11
CA GLN A 331 -10.36 32.56 14.39
C GLN A 331 -9.53 31.79 15.43
N TRP A 332 -9.40 30.47 15.26
CA TRP A 332 -8.77 29.55 16.23
C TRP A 332 -7.56 28.82 15.66
N VAL A 333 -7.53 28.54 14.35
CA VAL A 333 -6.49 27.79 13.67
C VAL A 333 -6.03 28.52 12.40
N PRO A 334 -4.71 28.79 12.22
CA PRO A 334 -4.21 29.45 11.02
C PRO A 334 -4.54 28.69 9.73
N LEU A 335 -4.96 29.41 8.68
CA LEU A 335 -5.30 28.90 7.34
C LEU A 335 -4.32 27.84 6.80
N GLY A 336 -3.03 28.09 6.96
CA GLY A 336 -1.98 27.19 6.48
C GLY A 336 -1.94 25.82 7.16
N VAL A 337 -2.59 25.64 8.31
CA VAL A 337 -2.77 24.34 8.98
C VAL A 337 -3.99 23.61 8.40
N THR A 338 -5.08 24.34 8.16
CA THR A 338 -6.36 23.81 7.67
C THR A 338 -6.26 23.29 6.24
N GLU A 339 -5.51 23.95 5.36
CA GLU A 339 -5.28 23.49 3.98
C GLU A 339 -4.38 22.24 3.90
N LYS A 340 -3.31 22.22 4.70
CA LYS A 340 -2.37 21.09 4.76
C LYS A 340 -3.00 19.84 5.37
N SER A 341 -4.06 20.00 6.16
CA SER A 341 -4.76 18.89 6.81
C SER A 341 -5.31 17.86 5.80
N ARG A 342 -5.69 18.27 4.57
CA ARG A 342 -6.21 17.34 3.56
C ARG A 342 -5.16 16.34 3.08
N LEU A 343 -4.00 16.85 2.67
CA LEU A 343 -2.88 16.00 2.24
C LEU A 343 -2.40 15.11 3.39
N LEU A 344 -2.33 15.64 4.60
CA LEU A 344 -1.92 14.89 5.78
C LEU A 344 -2.94 13.80 6.16
N LEU A 345 -4.24 14.06 6.03
CA LEU A 345 -5.31 13.07 6.23
C LEU A 345 -5.28 11.99 5.14
N LEU A 346 -5.03 12.35 3.88
CA LEU A 346 -4.83 11.39 2.80
C LEU A 346 -3.67 10.43 3.12
N ILE A 347 -2.51 10.99 3.53
CA ILE A 347 -1.33 10.22 3.91
C ILE A 347 -1.61 9.36 5.14
N SER A 348 -2.31 9.90 6.15
CA SER A 348 -2.76 9.17 7.34
C SER A 348 -3.61 7.97 6.95
N GLY A 349 -4.64 8.18 6.13
CA GLY A 349 -5.57 7.13 5.69
C GLY A 349 -4.86 5.97 4.97
N ILE A 350 -4.02 6.29 3.98
CA ILE A 350 -3.20 5.28 3.27
C ILE A 350 -2.27 4.56 4.25
N THR A 351 -1.63 5.29 5.16
CA THR A 351 -0.70 4.71 6.14
C THR A 351 -1.43 3.77 7.10
N LEU A 352 -2.59 4.17 7.63
CA LEU A 352 -3.42 3.33 8.51
C LEU A 352 -3.88 2.05 7.80
N LEU A 353 -4.23 2.11 6.51
CA LEU A 353 -4.56 0.92 5.71
C LEU A 353 -3.37 -0.05 5.57
N VAL A 354 -2.19 0.48 5.27
CA VAL A 354 -0.95 -0.31 5.19
C VAL A 354 -0.60 -0.92 6.55
N LEU A 355 -0.74 -0.14 7.63
CA LEU A 355 -0.49 -0.57 9.00
C LEU A 355 -1.52 -1.59 9.51
N ALA A 356 -2.79 -1.50 9.08
CA ALA A 356 -3.82 -2.49 9.41
C ALA A 356 -3.38 -3.90 8.97
N ARG A 357 -2.79 -4.03 7.77
CA ARG A 357 -2.19 -5.30 7.32
C ARG A 357 -1.04 -5.74 8.22
N GLY A 358 -0.17 -4.82 8.64
CA GLY A 358 0.93 -5.11 9.58
C GLY A 358 0.44 -5.56 10.97
N LEU A 359 -0.63 -4.95 11.48
CA LEU A 359 -1.30 -5.33 12.72
C LEU A 359 -1.96 -6.71 12.63
N GLY A 360 -2.54 -7.06 11.47
CA GLY A 360 -3.06 -8.41 11.22
C GLY A 360 -1.98 -9.49 11.29
N ARG A 361 -0.75 -9.11 10.98
CA ARG A 361 0.46 -9.95 11.16
C ARG A 361 1.10 -9.81 12.54
N ARG A 362 0.47 -9.08 13.46
CA ARG A 362 0.91 -8.84 14.83
C ARG A 362 2.31 -8.20 14.92
N LYS A 363 2.68 -7.38 13.94
CA LYS A 363 4.00 -6.73 13.89
C LYS A 363 4.13 -5.66 14.97
N ARG A 364 5.20 -5.73 15.76
CA ARG A 364 5.49 -4.74 16.81
C ARG A 364 5.74 -3.34 16.24
N ILE A 365 6.35 -3.23 15.06
CA ILE A 365 6.55 -1.93 14.41
C ILE A 365 5.25 -1.35 13.87
N ALA A 366 4.36 -2.18 13.33
CA ALA A 366 3.04 -1.74 12.88
C ALA A 366 2.19 -1.24 14.05
N TRP A 367 2.34 -1.87 15.22
CA TRP A 367 1.72 -1.40 16.45
C TRP A 367 2.22 -0.01 16.88
N TRP A 368 3.54 0.20 16.95
CA TRP A 368 4.10 1.51 17.28
C TRP A 368 3.69 2.60 16.29
N LEU A 369 3.83 2.33 14.99
CA LEU A 369 3.44 3.26 13.94
C LEU A 369 1.93 3.49 13.91
N GLY A 370 1.14 2.47 14.22
CA GLY A 370 -0.32 2.58 14.31
C GLY A 370 -0.78 3.48 15.47
N LEU A 371 -0.15 3.35 16.64
CA LEU A 371 -0.40 4.27 17.77
C LEU A 371 -0.04 5.71 17.41
N ALA A 372 1.14 5.92 16.82
CA ALA A 372 1.59 7.24 16.41
C ALA A 372 0.65 7.85 15.35
N MET A 373 0.27 7.07 14.33
CA MET A 373 -0.56 7.55 13.24
C MET A 373 -2.01 7.82 13.69
N LEU A 374 -2.57 7.00 14.60
CA LEU A 374 -3.88 7.30 15.19
C LEU A 374 -3.86 8.59 16.03
N ALA A 375 -2.78 8.85 16.77
CA ALA A 375 -2.63 10.11 17.50
C ALA A 375 -2.53 11.31 16.53
N VAL A 376 -1.77 11.17 15.44
CA VAL A 376 -1.70 12.18 14.38
C VAL A 376 -3.07 12.39 13.73
N SER A 377 -3.77 11.33 13.36
CA SER A 377 -5.12 11.36 12.79
C SER A 377 -6.10 12.11 13.71
N ALA A 378 -6.08 11.81 15.02
CA ALA A 378 -6.91 12.53 16.00
C ALA A 378 -6.64 14.04 16.02
N VAL A 379 -5.36 14.44 16.00
CA VAL A 379 -4.97 15.86 15.95
C VAL A 379 -5.39 16.51 14.62
N LEU A 380 -5.22 15.81 13.50
CA LEU A 380 -5.61 16.31 12.18
C LEU A 380 -7.11 16.56 12.09
N HIS A 381 -7.94 15.65 12.59
CA HIS A 381 -9.40 15.82 12.64
C HIS A 381 -9.84 16.94 13.58
N LEU A 382 -9.17 17.15 14.72
CA LEU A 382 -9.45 18.30 15.57
C LEU A 382 -9.04 19.62 14.89
N SER A 383 -7.91 19.63 14.18
CA SER A 383 -7.43 20.81 13.44
C SER A 383 -8.29 21.17 12.22
N ARG A 384 -9.14 20.25 11.75
CA ARG A 384 -10.00 20.41 10.58
C ARG A 384 -11.47 20.36 10.99
N ALA A 385 -12.10 21.53 11.03
CA ALA A 385 -13.49 21.75 11.40
C ALA A 385 -13.94 21.20 12.78
N PHE A 386 -13.02 20.86 13.71
CA PHE A 386 -13.36 20.19 14.97
C PHE A 386 -14.21 18.93 14.71
N ASP A 387 -13.77 18.08 13.77
CA ASP A 387 -14.41 16.81 13.43
C ASP A 387 -14.29 15.80 14.59
N TRP A 388 -14.98 16.08 15.69
CA TRP A 388 -14.83 15.40 16.97
C TRP A 388 -15.18 13.92 16.90
N HIS A 389 -16.10 13.53 16.01
CA HIS A 389 -16.50 12.14 15.78
C HIS A 389 -15.32 11.28 15.30
N HIS A 390 -14.55 11.77 14.33
CA HIS A 390 -13.39 11.06 13.78
C HIS A 390 -12.20 11.09 14.76
N ALA A 391 -11.98 12.23 15.42
CA ALA A 391 -11.00 12.33 16.49
C ALA A 391 -11.30 11.34 17.64
N LEU A 392 -12.57 11.23 18.05
CA LEU A 392 -13.02 10.28 19.05
C LEU A 392 -12.80 8.83 18.58
N ALA A 393 -13.12 8.51 17.32
CA ALA A 393 -12.88 7.18 16.77
C ALA A 393 -11.40 6.79 16.83
N ALA A 394 -10.50 7.70 16.44
CA ALA A 394 -9.06 7.49 16.53
C ALA A 394 -8.59 7.27 17.98
N VAL A 395 -9.07 8.08 18.93
CA VAL A 395 -8.73 7.95 20.36
C VAL A 395 -9.26 6.65 20.96
N VAL A 396 -10.50 6.26 20.66
CA VAL A 396 -11.09 5.01 21.14
C VAL A 396 -10.30 3.80 20.62
N LEU A 397 -9.77 3.85 19.39
CA LEU A 397 -8.92 2.79 18.83
C LEU A 397 -7.54 2.67 19.51
N LEU A 398 -7.01 3.73 20.13
CA LEU A 398 -5.77 3.65 20.90
C LEU A 398 -5.92 2.73 22.13
N VAL A 399 -7.08 2.73 22.77
CA VAL A 399 -7.35 1.95 23.99
C VAL A 399 -7.07 0.44 23.81
N PRO A 400 -7.68 -0.27 22.84
CA PRO A 400 -7.41 -1.69 22.65
C PRO A 400 -5.98 -1.96 22.17
N LEU A 401 -5.38 -1.09 21.37
CA LEU A 401 -3.98 -1.25 20.93
C LEU A 401 -3.01 -1.17 22.11
N ILE A 402 -3.23 -0.25 23.06
CA ILE A 402 -2.40 -0.12 24.26
C ILE A 402 -2.66 -1.29 25.22
N ARG A 403 -3.93 -1.61 25.48
CA ARG A 403 -4.34 -2.62 26.45
C ARG A 403 -3.91 -4.05 26.07
N TRP A 404 -3.89 -4.38 24.78
CA TRP A 404 -3.45 -5.67 24.25
C TRP A 404 -2.09 -5.61 23.56
N ARG A 405 -1.21 -4.68 23.96
CA ARG A 405 0.16 -4.55 23.41
C ARG A 405 0.98 -5.86 23.37
N LYS A 406 0.70 -6.80 24.28
CA LYS A 406 1.39 -8.09 24.38
C LYS A 406 1.05 -9.04 23.22
N GLU A 407 -0.01 -8.79 22.46
CA GLU A 407 -0.39 -9.59 21.28
C GLU A 407 0.54 -9.33 20.08
N PHE A 408 1.16 -8.15 20.00
CA PHE A 408 2.00 -7.69 18.88
C PHE A 408 3.46 -8.13 19.06
N ILE A 409 3.68 -9.45 19.03
CA ILE A 409 4.99 -10.07 19.31
C ILE A 409 5.91 -10.20 18.09
N ALA A 410 5.36 -10.07 16.88
CA ALA A 410 6.10 -10.38 15.66
C ALA A 410 7.12 -9.28 15.36
N ARG A 411 8.38 -9.67 15.23
CA ARG A 411 9.50 -8.79 14.91
C ARG A 411 9.55 -8.53 13.40
N SER A 412 10.09 -7.37 13.04
CA SER A 412 10.56 -7.12 11.68
C SER A 412 11.97 -7.68 11.56
N ASP A 413 12.31 -8.18 10.38
CA ASP A 413 13.63 -8.70 10.11
C ASP A 413 14.67 -7.57 10.20
N ALA A 414 15.68 -7.74 11.04
CA ALA A 414 16.73 -6.75 11.24
C ALA A 414 17.53 -6.48 9.95
N SER A 415 17.62 -7.47 9.05
CA SER A 415 18.24 -7.26 7.74
C SER A 415 17.31 -6.49 6.80
N SER A 416 16.01 -6.77 6.82
CA SER A 416 14.99 -5.99 6.11
C SER A 416 14.88 -4.56 6.61
N LEU A 417 15.03 -4.30 7.91
CA LEU A 417 15.07 -2.95 8.47
C LEU A 417 16.33 -2.20 8.03
N ARG A 418 17.50 -2.82 8.10
CA ARG A 418 18.75 -2.23 7.58
C ARG A 418 18.67 -1.98 6.07
N MET A 419 18.05 -2.88 5.32
CA MET A 419 17.82 -2.71 3.88
C MET A 419 16.81 -1.59 3.61
N ALA A 420 15.73 -1.48 4.39
CA ALA A 420 14.74 -0.41 4.26
C ALA A 420 15.36 0.95 4.59
N LEU A 421 16.15 1.06 5.66
CA LEU A 421 16.90 2.26 6.01
C LEU A 421 17.96 2.61 4.96
N GLY A 422 18.71 1.61 4.47
CA GLY A 422 19.68 1.81 3.40
C GLY A 422 19.02 2.27 2.09
N LEU A 423 17.88 1.66 1.72
CA LEU A 423 17.12 2.09 0.56
C LEU A 423 16.51 3.48 0.76
N ALA A 424 16.00 3.79 1.95
CA ALA A 424 15.52 5.12 2.28
C ALA A 424 16.61 6.17 2.12
N ALA A 425 17.83 5.89 2.60
CA ALA A 425 18.98 6.77 2.44
C ALA A 425 19.38 6.93 0.96
N ILE A 426 19.39 5.85 0.17
CA ILE A 426 19.70 5.89 -1.26
C ILE A 426 18.64 6.69 -2.03
N LEU A 427 17.35 6.45 -1.77
CA LEU A 427 16.25 7.17 -2.42
C LEU A 427 16.26 8.64 -2.02
N ALA A 428 16.46 8.96 -0.74
CA ALA A 428 16.57 10.33 -0.27
C ALA A 428 17.76 11.07 -0.90
N LEU A 429 18.93 10.43 -0.95
CA LEU A 429 20.11 11.00 -1.60
C LEU A 429 19.92 11.18 -3.11
N GLY A 430 19.35 10.18 -3.79
CA GLY A 430 19.08 10.24 -5.22
C GLY A 430 18.09 11.34 -5.58
N LEU A 431 16.98 11.45 -4.83
CA LEU A 431 16.00 12.52 -4.99
C LEU A 431 16.58 13.89 -4.62
N PHE A 432 17.44 13.97 -3.60
CA PHE A 432 18.14 15.21 -3.23
C PHE A 432 19.04 15.70 -4.37
N ILE A 433 19.87 14.82 -4.92
CA ILE A 433 20.75 15.13 -6.05
C ILE A 433 19.91 15.51 -7.27
N TYR A 434 18.87 14.73 -7.59
CA TYR A 434 17.96 15.04 -8.69
C TYR A 434 17.32 16.43 -8.53
N GLY A 435 16.80 16.75 -7.33
CA GLY A 435 16.22 18.05 -7.01
C GLY A 435 17.23 19.19 -7.11
N ALA A 436 18.43 19.04 -6.56
CA ALA A 436 19.46 20.09 -6.56
C ALA A 436 20.01 20.35 -7.97
N LEU A 437 20.29 19.29 -8.75
CA LEU A 437 20.72 19.39 -10.14
C LEU A 437 19.62 19.97 -11.03
N GLY A 438 18.37 19.52 -10.85
CA GLY A 438 17.24 20.02 -11.63
C GLY A 438 16.96 21.50 -11.37
N LEU A 439 16.94 21.92 -10.10
CA LEU A 439 16.84 23.34 -9.74
C LEU A 439 18.01 24.15 -10.32
N LYS A 440 19.24 23.63 -10.27
CA LYS A 440 20.38 24.33 -10.88
C LYS A 440 20.23 24.45 -12.41
N GLN A 441 19.78 23.40 -13.08
CA GLN A 441 19.54 23.43 -14.52
C GLN A 441 18.46 24.44 -14.92
N PHE A 442 17.39 24.57 -14.13
CA PHE A 442 16.37 25.60 -14.35
C PHE A 442 16.93 27.01 -14.11
N SER A 443 17.81 27.16 -13.11
CA SER A 443 18.51 28.42 -12.89
C SER A 443 19.42 28.81 -14.05
N ASP A 444 20.19 27.86 -14.60
CA ASP A 444 21.07 28.11 -15.75
C ASP A 444 20.28 28.49 -17.02
N ARG A 445 19.00 28.10 -17.10
CA ARG A 445 18.06 28.49 -18.16
C ARG A 445 17.34 29.81 -17.90
N ARG A 446 17.67 30.50 -16.80
CA ARG A 446 17.02 31.74 -16.31
C ARG A 446 15.53 31.61 -16.04
N GLU A 447 15.07 30.44 -15.64
CA GLU A 447 13.65 30.16 -15.35
C GLU A 447 13.20 30.69 -13.97
N PHE A 448 14.11 31.35 -13.23
CA PHE A 448 13.88 32.05 -11.96
C PHE A 448 14.16 33.56 -12.05
N GLY A 449 14.45 34.09 -13.24
CA GLY A 449 14.87 35.49 -13.42
C GLY A 449 16.32 35.80 -12.99
N GLU A 450 16.83 35.14 -11.93
CA GLU A 450 18.18 35.32 -11.39
C GLU A 450 18.98 34.01 -11.32
N GLU A 451 20.31 34.12 -11.20
CA GLU A 451 21.18 32.97 -10.95
C GLU A 451 21.09 32.55 -9.48
N VAL A 452 20.67 31.30 -9.26
CA VAL A 452 20.49 30.69 -7.95
C VAL A 452 21.76 29.92 -7.59
N SER A 453 22.24 30.11 -6.37
CA SER A 453 23.43 29.44 -5.86
C SER A 453 23.19 27.93 -5.66
N TRP A 454 24.26 27.13 -5.69
CA TRP A 454 24.18 25.69 -5.36
C TRP A 454 23.64 25.44 -3.95
N ALA A 455 23.92 26.33 -3.00
CA ALA A 455 23.43 26.21 -1.63
C ALA A 455 21.91 26.37 -1.56
N ASP A 456 21.36 27.33 -2.31
CA ASP A 456 19.93 27.61 -2.32
C ASP A 456 19.16 26.55 -3.12
N CYS A 457 19.73 26.02 -4.21
CA CYS A 457 19.21 24.84 -4.91
C CYS A 457 19.17 23.61 -3.99
N ALA A 458 20.22 23.39 -3.20
CA ALA A 458 20.25 22.29 -2.23
C ALA A 458 19.19 22.48 -1.13
N LYS A 459 19.03 23.70 -0.60
CA LYS A 459 17.98 24.05 0.38
C LYS A 459 16.59 23.81 -0.19
N GLY A 460 16.32 24.24 -1.43
CA GLY A 460 15.05 23.99 -2.11
C GLY A 460 14.76 22.51 -2.31
N SER A 461 15.77 21.74 -2.74
CA SER A 461 15.66 20.29 -2.88
C SER A 461 15.28 19.60 -1.56
N VAL A 462 15.94 19.97 -0.44
CA VAL A 462 15.61 19.44 0.90
C VAL A 462 14.19 19.83 1.33
N GLN A 463 13.79 21.09 1.13
CA GLN A 463 12.45 21.54 1.48
C GLN A 463 11.37 20.79 0.69
N ALA A 464 11.57 20.61 -0.62
CA ALA A 464 10.65 19.86 -1.47
C ALA A 464 10.59 18.36 -1.10
N LEU A 465 11.72 17.74 -0.74
CA LEU A 465 11.77 16.37 -0.21
C LEU A 465 10.95 16.22 1.08
N LEU A 466 10.94 17.23 1.93
CA LEU A 466 10.16 17.31 3.16
C LEU A 466 8.70 17.74 2.91
N LEU A 467 8.25 17.71 1.65
CA LEU A 467 6.91 18.10 1.22
C LEU A 467 6.56 19.56 1.55
N ARG A 468 7.57 20.42 1.74
CA ARG A 468 7.37 21.86 1.96
C ARG A 468 7.36 22.60 0.62
N HIS A 469 6.57 23.67 0.58
CA HIS A 469 6.71 24.68 -0.46
C HIS A 469 8.03 25.44 -0.24
N THR A 470 8.66 25.77 -1.35
CA THR A 470 9.93 26.49 -1.47
C THR A 470 9.65 27.86 -2.07
N GLU A 471 10.58 28.80 -1.90
CA GLU A 471 10.54 30.12 -2.57
C GLU A 471 10.39 29.95 -4.11
N TYR A 472 11.03 28.93 -4.68
CA TYR A 472 10.92 28.56 -6.10
C TYR A 472 9.55 28.07 -6.58
N ASP A 473 8.61 27.76 -5.68
CA ASP A 473 7.22 27.49 -6.10
C ASP A 473 6.50 28.78 -6.52
N GLN A 474 6.96 29.93 -6.02
CA GLN A 474 6.42 31.25 -6.31
C GLN A 474 7.18 31.87 -7.50
N ASP A 475 8.51 31.83 -7.44
CA ASP A 475 9.37 32.55 -8.39
C ASP A 475 9.72 31.74 -9.66
N GLY A 476 9.50 30.42 -9.63
CA GLY A 476 9.88 29.53 -10.73
C GLY A 476 8.80 29.37 -11.80
N SER A 477 9.22 29.18 -13.04
CA SER A 477 8.31 28.95 -14.18
C SER A 477 7.39 27.73 -14.03
N ARG A 478 6.40 27.59 -14.92
CA ARG A 478 5.47 26.44 -14.94
C ARG A 478 6.21 25.09 -14.97
N ALA A 479 7.35 25.04 -15.66
CA ALA A 479 8.19 23.85 -15.74
C ALA A 479 8.86 23.53 -14.40
N VAL A 480 9.36 24.53 -13.68
CA VAL A 480 9.91 24.37 -12.33
C VAL A 480 8.83 23.86 -11.37
N ARG A 481 7.64 24.47 -11.39
CA ARG A 481 6.52 24.05 -10.51
C ARG A 481 6.09 22.61 -10.80
N ALA A 482 6.10 22.19 -12.07
CA ALA A 482 5.87 20.81 -12.44
C ALA A 482 6.97 19.87 -11.90
N PHE A 483 8.24 20.25 -12.03
CA PHE A 483 9.37 19.51 -11.50
C PHE A 483 9.34 19.36 -9.96
N LEU A 484 9.04 20.42 -9.22
CA LEU A 484 8.91 20.35 -7.76
C LEU A 484 7.76 19.42 -7.34
N ARG A 485 6.67 19.36 -8.11
CA ARG A 485 5.59 18.38 -7.90
C ARG A 485 6.07 16.94 -8.10
N THR A 486 6.89 16.66 -9.11
CA THR A 486 7.43 15.29 -9.30
C THR A 486 8.38 14.90 -8.18
N LEU A 487 9.19 15.84 -7.67
CA LEU A 487 10.09 15.61 -6.53
C LEU A 487 9.32 15.27 -5.24
N ARG A 488 8.23 16.00 -4.95
CA ARG A 488 7.33 15.72 -3.83
C ARG A 488 6.61 14.38 -3.99
N GLY A 489 6.08 14.10 -5.19
CA GLY A 489 5.44 12.82 -5.51
C GLY A 489 6.39 11.63 -5.35
N GLY A 490 7.63 11.77 -5.83
CA GLY A 490 8.70 10.77 -5.67
C GLY A 490 9.08 10.54 -4.21
N SER A 491 9.09 11.59 -3.40
CA SER A 491 9.34 11.51 -1.95
C SER A 491 8.25 10.72 -1.23
N LEU A 492 6.98 11.01 -1.52
CA LEU A 492 5.83 10.27 -0.98
C LEU A 492 5.86 8.80 -1.37
N LEU A 493 6.10 8.50 -2.65
CA LEU A 493 6.21 7.12 -3.15
C LEU A 493 7.34 6.36 -2.44
N SER A 494 8.48 7.03 -2.23
CA SER A 494 9.63 6.46 -1.52
C SER A 494 9.28 6.12 -0.06
N CYS A 495 8.56 7.00 0.65
CA CYS A 495 8.09 6.73 2.01
C CYS A 495 7.19 5.48 2.07
N PHE A 496 6.22 5.34 1.15
CA PHE A 496 5.33 4.17 1.11
C PHE A 496 6.07 2.88 0.78
N LEU A 497 7.06 2.94 -0.13
CA LEU A 497 7.88 1.79 -0.48
C LEU A 497 8.72 1.31 0.72
N VAL A 498 9.36 2.25 1.43
CA VAL A 498 10.13 1.97 2.65
C VAL A 498 9.23 1.38 3.73
N LEU A 499 8.04 1.97 3.97
CA LEU A 499 7.07 1.45 4.92
C LEU A 499 6.66 0.01 4.58
N GLY A 500 6.38 -0.28 3.29
CA GLY A 500 6.06 -1.62 2.82
C GLY A 500 7.17 -2.64 3.09
N LEU A 501 8.44 -2.24 2.95
CA LEU A 501 9.60 -3.08 3.29
C LEU A 501 9.75 -3.30 4.79
N MET A 502 9.48 -2.30 5.63
CA MET A 502 9.55 -2.43 7.10
C MET A 502 8.50 -3.39 7.67
N LEU A 503 7.36 -3.54 6.96
CA LEU A 503 6.29 -4.45 7.31
C LEU A 503 6.46 -5.87 6.74
N ARG A 504 7.53 -6.11 5.97
CA ARG A 504 7.80 -7.41 5.35
C ARG A 504 8.06 -8.51 6.41
N PRO A 505 7.64 -9.76 6.16
CA PRO A 505 8.03 -10.90 6.99
C PRO A 505 9.54 -11.10 7.00
N VAL A 506 10.04 -11.79 8.02
CA VAL A 506 11.42 -12.28 8.04
C VAL A 506 11.56 -13.38 6.99
N LEU A 507 11.82 -13.00 5.75
CA LEU A 507 12.03 -13.97 4.67
C LEU A 507 13.51 -14.33 4.64
N GLN A 508 13.92 -15.30 5.46
CA GLN A 508 15.23 -15.92 5.29
C GLN A 508 15.25 -16.74 3.97
N ARG A 509 16.43 -16.83 3.37
CA ARG A 509 16.66 -17.27 1.98
C ARG A 509 16.06 -18.65 1.71
N ARG A 510 15.63 -18.84 0.45
CA ARG A 510 14.99 -20.04 -0.13
C ARG A 510 15.75 -21.36 0.06
N PHE A 511 17.00 -21.31 0.50
CA PHE A 511 17.80 -22.46 0.88
C PHE A 511 18.45 -22.20 2.23
N PRO A 512 17.96 -22.84 3.30
CA PRO A 512 18.66 -22.82 4.56
C PRO A 512 19.82 -23.83 4.55
N THR A 513 20.91 -23.50 5.23
CA THR A 513 21.94 -24.47 5.60
C THR A 513 22.21 -24.28 7.08
N GLY A 514 21.90 -25.28 7.90
CA GLY A 514 22.55 -25.40 9.21
C GLY A 514 24.06 -25.47 9.02
N THR A 515 24.82 -25.03 10.02
CA THR A 515 26.26 -25.23 10.06
C THR A 515 26.60 -26.71 10.28
N ASP A 516 27.83 -27.11 9.95
CA ASP A 516 28.29 -28.48 10.26
C ASP A 516 28.28 -28.74 11.77
N GLU A 517 28.60 -27.73 12.59
CA GLU A 517 28.50 -27.80 14.05
C GLU A 517 27.07 -28.09 14.52
N GLU A 518 26.07 -27.38 13.99
CA GLU A 518 24.67 -27.64 14.33
C GLU A 518 24.20 -29.03 13.85
N ARG A 519 24.64 -29.48 12.67
CA ARG A 519 24.38 -30.84 12.18
C ARG A 519 24.95 -31.91 13.12
N ASN A 520 26.18 -31.72 13.59
CA ASN A 520 26.82 -32.66 14.52
C ASN A 520 26.06 -32.72 15.85
N LYS A 521 25.60 -31.57 16.38
CA LYS A 521 24.74 -31.54 17.57
C LYS A 521 23.43 -32.30 17.37
N VAL A 522 22.80 -32.16 16.20
CA VAL A 522 21.58 -32.90 15.87
C VAL A 522 21.85 -34.39 15.81
N ASP A 523 22.97 -34.82 15.20
CA ASP A 523 23.37 -36.23 15.18
C ASP A 523 23.56 -36.81 16.60
N GLU A 524 24.14 -36.04 17.53
CA GLU A 524 24.22 -36.43 18.94
C GLU A 524 22.85 -36.53 19.62
N LEU A 525 21.91 -35.64 19.30
CA LEU A 525 20.54 -35.71 19.81
C LEU A 525 19.77 -36.90 19.25
N ILE A 526 19.96 -37.23 17.96
CA ILE A 526 19.40 -38.43 17.34
C ILE A 526 19.94 -39.69 18.03
N LYS A 527 21.24 -39.74 18.35
CA LYS A 527 21.84 -40.87 19.08
C LYS A 527 21.24 -41.05 20.48
N ARG A 528 20.95 -39.96 21.17
CA ARG A 528 20.39 -39.97 22.54
C ARG A 528 18.90 -40.26 22.59
N HIS A 529 18.12 -39.56 21.76
CA HIS A 529 16.65 -39.50 21.85
C HIS A 529 15.93 -39.96 20.58
N GLY A 530 16.65 -40.15 19.48
CA GLY A 530 16.08 -40.50 18.19
C GLY A 530 15.52 -41.92 18.15
N GLY A 531 14.30 -42.04 17.64
CA GLY A 531 13.56 -43.30 17.57
C GLY A 531 12.63 -43.39 16.36
N ASP A 532 12.43 -42.28 15.65
CA ASP A 532 11.63 -42.24 14.43
C ASP A 532 12.56 -42.29 13.19
N PRO A 533 12.20 -43.03 12.11
CA PRO A 533 12.88 -43.03 10.83
C PRO A 533 13.11 -41.64 10.25
N MET A 534 12.18 -40.72 10.51
CA MET A 534 12.24 -39.37 9.97
C MET A 534 13.32 -38.53 10.67
N ASP A 535 13.78 -38.93 11.86
CA ASP A 535 14.80 -38.20 12.64
C ASP A 535 16.11 -38.08 11.84
N THR A 536 16.50 -39.11 11.08
CA THR A 536 17.75 -39.09 10.32
C THR A 536 17.73 -38.10 9.14
N PHE A 537 16.54 -37.75 8.63
CA PHE A 537 16.37 -36.73 7.59
C PHE A 537 16.55 -35.30 8.14
N ALA A 538 16.58 -35.13 9.46
CA ALA A 538 16.97 -33.87 10.08
C ALA A 538 18.40 -33.45 9.71
N LEU A 539 19.28 -34.39 9.35
CA LEU A 539 20.68 -34.13 8.99
C LEU A 539 20.87 -33.64 7.56
N LEU A 540 19.83 -33.63 6.74
CA LEU A 540 19.92 -33.16 5.36
C LEU A 540 20.32 -31.67 5.29
N ALA A 541 21.02 -31.31 4.22
CA ALA A 541 21.61 -29.98 4.06
C ALA A 541 20.56 -28.84 3.98
N ASP A 542 19.32 -29.18 3.66
CA ASP A 542 18.17 -28.27 3.51
C ASP A 542 17.46 -27.94 4.84
N LYS A 543 18.02 -28.35 5.99
CA LYS A 543 17.43 -28.08 7.32
C LYS A 543 18.05 -26.88 8.00
N ARG A 544 17.19 -26.17 8.75
CA ARG A 544 17.55 -25.32 9.88
C ARG A 544 17.18 -26.02 11.17
N TYR A 545 17.80 -25.57 12.25
CA TYR A 545 17.55 -26.10 13.58
C TYR A 545 17.03 -25.01 14.50
N PHE A 546 16.05 -25.37 15.32
CA PHE A 546 15.66 -24.63 16.50
C PHE A 546 16.01 -25.49 17.71
N PHE A 547 17.04 -25.09 18.44
CA PHE A 547 17.44 -25.73 19.69
C PHE A 547 16.71 -25.11 20.87
N THR A 548 16.41 -25.93 21.87
CA THR A 548 15.97 -25.44 23.18
C THR A 548 17.11 -24.71 23.89
N LYS A 549 16.79 -23.97 24.97
CA LYS A 549 17.81 -23.21 25.72
C LYS A 549 18.83 -24.12 26.42
N ASP A 550 18.39 -25.30 26.84
CA ASP A 550 19.22 -26.35 27.43
C ASP A 550 19.90 -27.24 26.37
N GLU A 551 19.66 -26.96 25.07
CA GLU A 551 20.16 -27.72 23.91
C GLU A 551 19.87 -29.23 23.96
N ASP A 552 18.87 -29.65 24.73
CA ASP A 552 18.48 -31.06 24.90
C ASP A 552 17.30 -31.48 24.00
N GLY A 553 16.91 -30.61 23.06
CA GLY A 553 15.95 -30.95 22.03
C GLY A 553 16.03 -30.01 20.84
N VAL A 554 15.62 -30.53 19.68
CA VAL A 554 15.72 -29.81 18.41
C VAL A 554 14.49 -30.01 17.53
N VAL A 555 14.10 -28.94 16.85
CA VAL A 555 13.16 -28.98 15.72
C VAL A 555 13.94 -28.70 14.45
N ALA A 556 13.98 -29.68 13.54
CA ALA A 556 14.54 -29.52 12.20
C ALA A 556 13.43 -29.02 11.25
N TYR A 557 13.67 -27.89 10.57
CA TYR A 557 12.68 -27.26 9.72
C TYR A 557 13.28 -26.60 8.47
N ALA A 558 12.47 -26.48 7.43
CA ALA A 558 12.78 -25.71 6.23
C ALA A 558 11.87 -24.47 6.14
N LEU A 559 12.35 -23.43 5.45
CA LEU A 559 11.59 -22.20 5.25
C LEU A 559 11.12 -22.09 3.81
N TRP A 560 9.82 -21.94 3.62
CA TRP A 560 9.24 -21.53 2.35
C TRP A 560 8.38 -20.29 2.54
N ARG A 561 8.81 -19.15 1.97
CA ARG A 561 8.22 -17.82 2.26
C ARG A 561 8.20 -17.56 3.77
N ASN A 562 7.03 -17.37 4.36
CA ASN A 562 6.84 -17.20 5.80
C ASN A 562 6.35 -18.48 6.49
N PHE A 563 6.46 -19.65 5.86
CA PHE A 563 6.11 -20.92 6.45
C PHE A 563 7.37 -21.61 6.95
N ALA A 564 7.37 -22.00 8.22
CA ALA A 564 8.41 -22.82 8.84
C ALA A 564 7.90 -24.25 8.94
N VAL A 565 8.29 -25.08 7.97
CA VAL A 565 7.85 -26.46 7.85
C VAL A 565 8.85 -27.34 8.59
N ALA A 566 8.49 -27.73 9.81
CA ALA A 566 9.19 -28.72 10.61
C ALA A 566 8.94 -30.13 10.05
N LEU A 567 9.99 -30.94 10.02
CA LEU A 567 9.93 -32.33 9.63
C LEU A 567 9.71 -33.19 10.86
N ALA A 568 8.63 -33.98 10.85
CA ALA A 568 8.22 -34.88 11.93
C ALA A 568 8.10 -34.18 13.30
N ASP A 569 8.22 -34.96 14.38
CA ASP A 569 8.18 -34.47 15.75
C ASP A 569 9.56 -33.91 16.19
N PRO A 570 9.62 -33.06 17.23
CA PRO A 570 10.90 -32.65 17.80
C PRO A 570 11.72 -33.84 18.32
N ILE A 571 13.02 -33.84 18.00
CA ILE A 571 13.99 -34.83 18.49
C ILE A 571 14.38 -34.43 19.92
N CYS A 572 13.82 -35.15 20.90
CA CYS A 572 13.95 -34.86 22.33
C CYS A 572 13.39 -36.02 23.18
N ALA A 573 13.65 -35.98 24.48
CA ALA A 573 12.95 -36.83 25.45
C ALA A 573 11.42 -36.62 25.35
N PRO A 574 10.60 -37.70 25.40
CA PRO A 574 9.15 -37.62 25.21
C PRO A 574 8.45 -36.59 26.10
N GLU A 575 8.90 -36.44 27.34
CA GLU A 575 8.30 -35.56 28.35
C GLU A 575 8.51 -34.08 28.02
N LYS A 576 9.57 -33.75 27.28
CA LYS A 576 9.88 -32.37 26.86
C LYS A 576 9.17 -31.96 25.58
N ARG A 577 8.56 -32.90 24.84
CA ARG A 577 8.05 -32.66 23.48
C ARG A 577 7.03 -31.54 23.41
N GLN A 578 6.05 -31.50 24.32
CA GLN A 578 5.05 -30.43 24.38
C GLN A 578 5.68 -29.06 24.60
N GLU A 579 6.62 -28.94 25.54
CA GLU A 579 7.35 -27.70 25.81
C GLU A 579 8.08 -27.20 24.56
N ILE A 580 8.71 -28.11 23.80
CA ILE A 580 9.47 -27.76 22.61
C ILE A 580 8.56 -27.35 21.46
N ILE A 581 7.45 -28.05 21.23
CA ILE A 581 6.42 -27.65 20.24
C ILE A 581 5.92 -26.25 20.58
N HIS A 582 5.61 -25.99 21.85
CA HIS A 582 5.19 -24.68 22.32
C HIS A 582 6.28 -23.61 22.11
N ALA A 583 7.53 -23.91 22.44
CA ALA A 583 8.66 -23.01 22.27
C ALA A 583 8.92 -22.68 20.80
N PHE A 584 8.88 -23.68 19.91
CA PHE A 584 9.03 -23.50 18.47
C PHE A 584 7.87 -22.69 17.88
N ASN A 585 6.63 -22.96 18.28
CA ASN A 585 5.47 -22.17 17.86
C ASN A 585 5.63 -20.69 18.25
N ARG A 586 6.04 -20.41 19.49
CA ARG A 586 6.34 -19.03 19.93
C ARG A 586 7.50 -18.41 19.17
N PHE A 587 8.56 -19.17 18.89
CA PHE A 587 9.70 -18.73 18.10
C PHE A 587 9.27 -18.34 16.68
N ALA A 588 8.57 -19.23 15.97
CA ALA A 588 8.06 -18.98 14.62
C ALA A 588 7.15 -17.74 14.58
N ARG A 589 6.19 -17.61 15.51
CA ARG A 589 5.30 -16.44 15.58
C ARG A 589 6.05 -15.13 15.81
N ARG A 590 7.12 -15.13 16.62
CA ARG A 590 7.99 -13.94 16.81
C ARG A 590 8.72 -13.54 15.52
N GLN A 591 8.94 -14.46 14.59
CA GLN A 591 9.52 -14.18 13.28
C GLN A 591 8.48 -13.84 12.20
N ASP A 592 7.19 -13.74 12.56
CA ASP A 592 6.09 -13.63 11.60
C ASP A 592 6.04 -14.84 10.65
N TRP A 593 6.40 -16.02 11.17
CA TRP A 593 6.30 -17.31 10.50
C TRP A 593 5.07 -18.08 10.93
N VAL A 594 4.55 -18.89 10.01
CA VAL A 594 3.51 -19.89 10.24
C VAL A 594 4.22 -21.23 10.47
N PRO A 595 4.26 -21.76 11.71
CA PRO A 595 4.84 -23.06 11.98
C PRO A 595 3.93 -24.15 11.40
N ILE A 596 4.50 -25.15 10.74
CA ILE A 596 3.83 -26.34 10.25
C ILE A 596 4.65 -27.54 10.68
N PHE A 597 4.04 -28.59 11.21
CA PHE A 597 4.71 -29.87 11.45
C PHE A 597 4.19 -30.89 10.45
N TYR A 598 5.06 -31.29 9.51
CA TYR A 598 4.74 -32.22 8.46
C TYR A 598 5.20 -33.63 8.86
N CYS A 599 4.29 -34.61 8.77
CA CYS A 599 4.51 -36.00 9.17
C CYS A 599 4.77 -36.22 10.67
N ALA A 600 4.11 -35.45 11.53
CA ALA A 600 4.06 -35.72 12.97
C ALA A 600 3.48 -37.12 13.23
N HIS A 601 4.05 -37.86 14.18
CA HIS A 601 3.62 -39.21 14.51
C HIS A 601 2.25 -39.19 15.21
N THR A 602 1.40 -40.18 14.92
CA THR A 602 0.04 -40.27 15.48
C THR A 602 0.01 -40.23 17.01
N ALA A 603 1.02 -40.80 17.66
CA ALA A 603 1.17 -40.79 19.13
C ALA A 603 1.26 -39.38 19.73
N ASN A 604 1.75 -38.40 18.96
CA ASN A 604 1.93 -37.02 19.42
C ASN A 604 0.78 -36.09 18.98
N ARG A 605 -0.23 -36.60 18.27
CA ARG A 605 -1.34 -35.81 17.73
C ARG A 605 -2.04 -34.95 18.78
N ALA A 606 -2.34 -35.53 19.94
CA ALA A 606 -3.02 -34.84 21.04
C ALA A 606 -2.24 -33.61 21.51
N ILE A 607 -0.90 -33.72 21.58
CA ILE A 607 -0.02 -32.61 21.98
C ILE A 607 -0.18 -31.41 21.04
N TYR A 608 -0.26 -31.65 19.73
CA TYR A 608 -0.46 -30.58 18.75
C TYR A 608 -1.84 -29.92 18.88
N GLU A 609 -2.89 -30.71 19.11
CA GLU A 609 -4.25 -30.20 19.28
C GLU A 609 -4.37 -29.35 20.55
N GLU A 610 -3.75 -29.79 21.65
CA GLU A 610 -3.63 -29.02 22.90
C GLU A 610 -2.85 -27.71 22.71
N GLU A 611 -1.81 -27.71 21.88
CA GLU A 611 -1.05 -26.51 21.49
C GLU A 611 -1.80 -25.61 20.48
N GLY A 612 -3.05 -25.94 20.17
CA GLY A 612 -3.95 -25.14 19.35
C GLY A 612 -3.71 -25.27 17.84
N PHE A 613 -3.07 -26.36 17.39
CA PHE A 613 -2.98 -26.71 15.97
C PHE A 613 -4.21 -27.49 15.52
N VAL A 614 -4.55 -27.32 14.24
CA VAL A 614 -5.46 -28.23 13.54
C VAL A 614 -4.62 -29.35 12.96
N THR A 615 -5.04 -30.60 13.19
CA THR A 615 -4.36 -31.78 12.65
C THR A 615 -5.23 -32.51 11.62
N PHE A 616 -4.60 -33.15 10.64
CA PHE A 616 -5.23 -34.20 9.83
C PHE A 616 -4.18 -35.17 9.29
N LYS A 617 -4.61 -36.39 8.97
CA LYS A 617 -3.74 -37.47 8.49
C LYS A 617 -3.28 -37.19 7.06
N VAL A 618 -1.97 -37.20 6.83
CA VAL A 618 -1.36 -37.00 5.51
C VAL A 618 -0.77 -38.27 4.91
N GLY A 619 -0.51 -39.28 5.73
CA GLY A 619 0.03 -40.56 5.27
C GLY A 619 0.22 -41.55 6.40
N GLU A 620 0.87 -42.65 6.07
CA GLU A 620 1.31 -43.65 7.03
C GLU A 620 2.69 -44.17 6.65
N ASP A 621 3.49 -44.43 7.66
CA ASP A 621 4.81 -45.01 7.51
C ASP A 621 4.71 -46.54 7.64
N ALA A 622 5.33 -47.25 6.70
CA ALA A 622 5.21 -48.71 6.57
C ALA A 622 6.32 -49.41 7.37
N ARG A 623 5.98 -49.98 8.53
CA ARG A 623 6.92 -50.69 9.42
C ARG A 623 6.88 -52.19 9.25
N LEU A 624 8.05 -52.81 9.28
CA LEU A 624 8.24 -54.24 9.20
C LEU A 624 9.17 -54.67 10.33
N LYS A 625 8.91 -55.85 10.88
CA LYS A 625 9.85 -56.54 11.77
C LYS A 625 10.53 -57.65 10.98
N PRO A 626 11.85 -57.57 10.74
CA PRO A 626 12.55 -58.55 9.92
C PRO A 626 12.37 -59.99 10.40
N ASP A 627 12.34 -60.21 11.71
CA ASP A 627 12.20 -61.55 12.32
C ASP A 627 10.81 -62.16 12.13
N GLU A 628 9.76 -61.33 12.09
CA GLU A 628 8.37 -61.78 11.88
C GLU A 628 8.02 -61.90 10.38
N PHE A 629 8.86 -61.35 9.49
CA PHE A 629 8.60 -61.30 8.06
C PHE A 629 8.92 -62.62 7.34
N ASN A 630 7.89 -63.45 7.09
CA ASN A 630 8.04 -64.74 6.40
C ASN A 630 7.19 -64.81 5.11
N LEU A 631 7.82 -65.19 4.00
CA LEU A 631 7.19 -65.32 2.67
C LEU A 631 6.29 -66.56 2.50
N GLN A 632 6.16 -67.38 3.54
CA GLN A 632 5.28 -68.55 3.56
C GLN A 632 3.79 -68.14 3.54
N GLY A 633 2.96 -69.00 2.93
CA GLY A 633 1.52 -68.76 2.78
C GLY A 633 1.13 -67.99 1.50
N GLY A 634 -0.19 -67.83 1.31
CA GLY A 634 -0.76 -67.20 0.11
C GLY A 634 -0.61 -65.67 0.06
N LYS A 635 -0.55 -65.01 1.23
CA LYS A 635 -0.51 -63.53 1.35
C LYS A 635 0.68 -62.88 0.65
N PHE A 636 1.81 -63.59 0.53
CA PHE A 636 3.06 -63.11 -0.05
C PHE A 636 3.39 -63.73 -1.42
N GLN A 637 2.41 -64.37 -2.09
CA GLN A 637 2.63 -65.04 -3.38
C GLN A 637 3.27 -64.12 -4.42
N ASN A 638 2.82 -62.86 -4.52
CA ASN A 638 3.36 -61.89 -5.47
C ASN A 638 4.86 -61.61 -5.23
N LEU A 639 5.26 -61.44 -3.96
CA LEU A 639 6.65 -61.19 -3.59
C LEU A 639 7.54 -62.41 -3.87
N ARG A 640 7.04 -63.62 -3.57
CA ARG A 640 7.75 -64.87 -3.86
C ARG A 640 7.91 -65.11 -5.36
N THR A 641 6.89 -64.82 -6.16
CA THR A 641 6.99 -64.88 -7.63
C THR A 641 8.03 -63.91 -8.16
N ALA A 642 8.04 -62.67 -7.68
CA ALA A 642 9.05 -61.67 -8.06
C ALA A 642 10.48 -62.12 -7.71
N GLY A 643 10.69 -62.60 -6.48
CA GLY A 643 11.99 -63.11 -6.04
C GLY A 643 12.46 -64.33 -6.84
N ASN A 644 11.57 -65.29 -7.12
CA ASN A 644 11.91 -66.47 -7.93
C ASN A 644 12.24 -66.10 -9.38
N ARG A 645 11.53 -65.12 -9.95
CA ARG A 645 11.80 -64.60 -11.29
C ARG A 645 13.19 -63.97 -11.36
N ALA A 646 13.51 -63.07 -10.44
CA ALA A 646 14.82 -62.40 -10.40
C ALA A 646 15.97 -63.42 -10.29
N ARG A 647 15.81 -64.45 -9.45
CA ARG A 647 16.81 -65.53 -9.33
C ARG A 647 16.93 -66.36 -10.62
N LYS A 648 15.82 -66.65 -11.30
CA LYS A 648 15.84 -67.35 -12.61
C LYS A 648 16.54 -66.53 -13.69
N GLU A 649 16.46 -65.21 -13.60
CA GLU A 649 17.15 -64.25 -14.48
C GLU A 649 18.61 -63.98 -14.03
N ASN A 650 19.16 -64.77 -13.09
CA ASN A 650 20.51 -64.65 -12.56
C ASN A 650 20.83 -63.27 -11.93
N MET A 651 19.83 -62.61 -11.35
CA MET A 651 20.02 -61.37 -10.59
C MET A 651 20.69 -61.67 -9.25
N THR A 652 21.70 -60.87 -8.89
CA THR A 652 22.46 -61.02 -7.65
C THR A 652 22.34 -59.77 -6.79
N PHE A 653 22.04 -59.96 -5.51
CA PHE A 653 22.05 -58.88 -4.52
C PHE A 653 23.39 -58.83 -3.81
N THR A 654 23.94 -57.64 -3.61
CA THR A 654 25.09 -57.39 -2.76
C THR A 654 24.91 -56.13 -1.95
N TRP A 655 25.30 -56.17 -0.68
CA TRP A 655 25.47 -54.97 0.10
C TRP A 655 26.79 -54.29 -0.31
N TYR A 656 26.69 -53.08 -0.84
CA TYR A 656 27.82 -52.24 -1.14
C TYR A 656 28.25 -51.52 0.15
N ASP A 657 29.46 -51.82 0.60
CA ASP A 657 30.19 -51.07 1.62
C ASP A 657 31.46 -50.50 0.95
N ALA A 658 31.71 -49.21 1.13
CA ALA A 658 32.89 -48.56 0.56
C ALA A 658 34.18 -48.86 1.34
N LYS A 659 34.11 -49.58 2.47
CA LYS A 659 35.28 -49.98 3.26
C LYS A 659 35.79 -51.35 2.83
N PRO A 660 37.12 -51.55 2.73
CA PRO A 660 38.20 -50.60 3.01
C PRO A 660 38.51 -49.62 1.85
N SER A 661 38.02 -49.90 0.64
CA SER A 661 38.24 -49.06 -0.54
C SER A 661 36.98 -48.93 -1.40
N PRO A 662 36.63 -47.73 -1.91
CA PRO A 662 35.45 -47.55 -2.74
C PRO A 662 35.56 -48.24 -4.10
N ASP A 663 34.49 -48.92 -4.53
CA ASP A 663 34.34 -49.40 -5.93
C ASP A 663 33.75 -48.30 -6.81
N HIS A 664 34.62 -47.56 -7.48
CA HIS A 664 34.22 -46.48 -8.39
C HIS A 664 33.39 -46.95 -9.60
N GLY A 665 33.50 -48.22 -9.99
CA GLY A 665 32.70 -48.81 -11.07
C GLY A 665 31.24 -48.97 -10.67
N ILE A 666 30.99 -49.47 -9.44
CA ILE A 666 29.63 -49.56 -8.89
C ILE A 666 29.05 -48.17 -8.64
N GLU A 667 29.85 -47.23 -8.09
CA GLU A 667 29.43 -45.84 -7.88
C GLU A 667 28.97 -45.16 -9.17
N ALA A 668 29.76 -45.28 -10.25
CA ALA A 668 29.42 -44.72 -11.55
C ALA A 668 28.14 -45.34 -12.13
N GLN A 669 27.96 -46.66 -11.99
CA GLN A 669 26.76 -47.33 -12.45
C GLN A 669 25.51 -46.95 -11.63
N MET A 670 25.62 -46.83 -10.30
CA MET A 670 24.52 -46.32 -9.47
C MET A 670 24.15 -44.89 -9.87
N LYS A 671 25.14 -44.04 -10.16
CA LYS A 671 24.90 -42.69 -10.67
C LYS A 671 24.16 -42.72 -12.00
N LEU A 672 24.56 -43.57 -12.93
CA LEU A 672 23.88 -43.70 -14.23
C LEU A 672 22.43 -44.17 -14.07
N VAL A 673 22.18 -45.18 -13.22
CA VAL A 673 20.82 -45.64 -12.89
C VAL A 673 20.00 -44.50 -12.28
N SER A 674 20.62 -43.73 -11.38
CA SER A 674 20.00 -42.58 -10.73
C SER A 674 19.61 -41.48 -11.72
N ASP A 675 20.54 -41.06 -12.59
CA ASP A 675 20.31 -40.01 -13.59
C ASP A 675 19.22 -40.43 -14.59
N ASN A 676 19.29 -41.65 -15.12
CA ASN A 676 18.27 -42.20 -16.03
C ASN A 676 16.89 -42.29 -15.38
N TRP A 677 16.83 -42.63 -14.08
CA TRP A 677 15.58 -42.70 -13.34
C TRP A 677 14.93 -41.31 -13.17
N LEU A 678 15.73 -40.27 -12.93
CA LEU A 678 15.26 -38.88 -12.83
C LEU A 678 14.73 -38.37 -14.17
N ASP A 679 15.47 -38.64 -15.26
CA ASP A 679 15.06 -38.27 -16.62
C ASP A 679 13.72 -38.91 -17.00
N ALA A 680 13.55 -40.21 -16.73
CA ALA A 680 12.30 -40.93 -16.99
C ALA A 680 11.12 -40.46 -16.13
N LYS A 681 11.39 -39.79 -14.99
CA LYS A 681 10.37 -39.20 -14.11
C LYS A 681 10.02 -37.75 -14.47
N HIS A 682 10.69 -37.16 -15.47
CA HIS A 682 10.55 -35.74 -15.84
C HIS A 682 10.66 -34.82 -14.61
N GLY A 683 11.62 -35.07 -13.72
CA GLY A 683 11.75 -34.35 -12.46
C GLY A 683 13.21 -34.19 -12.02
N GLY A 684 13.49 -33.13 -11.26
CA GLY A 684 14.76 -32.97 -10.57
C GLY A 684 14.77 -33.67 -9.21
N GLU A 685 15.93 -33.69 -8.56
CA GLU A 685 16.06 -34.15 -7.17
C GLU A 685 15.11 -33.39 -6.24
N MET A 686 14.50 -34.13 -5.32
CA MET A 686 13.71 -33.58 -4.22
C MET A 686 14.51 -33.64 -2.93
N THR A 687 14.06 -32.91 -1.92
CA THR A 687 14.68 -32.88 -0.60
C THR A 687 13.59 -32.79 0.47
N PHE A 688 13.94 -32.37 1.70
CA PHE A 688 13.06 -32.28 2.86
C PHE A 688 12.85 -33.59 3.61
N ASP A 689 11.96 -34.46 3.16
CA ASP A 689 11.74 -35.78 3.76
C ASP A 689 12.40 -36.91 2.93
N LEU A 690 13.27 -36.51 1.98
CA LEU A 690 13.92 -37.37 1.01
C LEU A 690 15.39 -36.99 0.84
N GLY A 691 16.24 -38.01 0.73
CA GLY A 691 17.61 -37.84 0.29
C GLY A 691 17.69 -37.53 -1.21
N ALA A 692 18.88 -37.09 -1.61
CA ALA A 692 19.29 -36.95 -3.01
C ALA A 692 20.48 -37.87 -3.25
N PHE A 693 20.76 -38.21 -4.52
CA PHE A 693 21.91 -39.04 -4.83
C PHE A 693 23.22 -38.31 -4.48
N ASP A 694 23.92 -38.84 -3.47
CA ASP A 694 25.23 -38.35 -3.04
C ASP A 694 26.16 -39.54 -2.77
N VAL A 695 27.26 -39.59 -3.52
CA VAL A 695 28.21 -40.70 -3.45
C VAL A 695 28.89 -40.74 -2.08
N GLU A 696 29.22 -39.60 -1.47
CA GLU A 696 29.88 -39.58 -0.16
C GLU A 696 28.96 -40.12 0.95
N SER A 697 27.69 -39.73 0.96
CA SER A 697 26.67 -40.30 1.84
C SER A 697 26.51 -41.81 1.63
N ILE A 698 26.50 -42.29 0.39
CA ILE A 698 26.43 -43.73 0.07
C ILE A 698 27.68 -44.45 0.59
N ARG A 699 28.89 -43.90 0.41
CA ARG A 699 30.12 -44.48 0.95
C ARG A 699 30.10 -44.61 2.47
N GLY A 700 29.50 -43.64 3.16
CA GLY A 700 29.40 -43.66 4.62
C GLY A 700 28.38 -44.65 5.18
N ARG A 701 27.34 -45.01 4.43
CA ARG A 701 26.15 -45.74 4.93
C ARG A 701 25.92 -47.10 4.27
N GLY A 702 26.48 -47.30 3.08
CA GLY A 702 26.24 -48.45 2.23
C GLY A 702 24.95 -48.38 1.43
N ALA A 703 24.80 -49.31 0.49
CA ALA A 703 23.61 -49.46 -0.35
C ALA A 703 23.36 -50.92 -0.71
N GLY A 704 22.09 -51.32 -0.78
CA GLY A 704 21.70 -52.59 -1.40
C GLY A 704 21.75 -52.44 -2.92
N VAL A 705 22.53 -53.28 -3.61
CA VAL A 705 22.74 -53.20 -5.06
C VAL A 705 22.34 -54.53 -5.70
N VAL A 706 21.56 -54.46 -6.78
CA VAL A 706 21.21 -55.63 -7.60
C VAL A 706 21.93 -55.56 -8.94
N ARG A 707 22.62 -56.64 -9.29
CA ARG A 707 23.37 -56.80 -10.54
C ARG A 707 22.81 -57.93 -11.39
N ASN A 708 22.86 -57.75 -12.70
CA ASN A 708 22.50 -58.77 -13.68
C ASN A 708 23.64 -59.80 -13.88
N ALA A 709 23.42 -60.78 -14.77
CA ALA A 709 24.41 -61.83 -15.07
C ALA A 709 25.74 -61.30 -15.64
N GLU A 710 25.72 -60.14 -16.30
CA GLU A 710 26.91 -59.47 -16.82
C GLU A 710 27.61 -58.57 -15.78
N GLY A 711 27.10 -58.52 -14.54
CA GLY A 711 27.63 -57.69 -13.46
C GLY A 711 27.20 -56.23 -13.50
N ARG A 712 26.28 -55.84 -14.39
CA ARG A 712 25.76 -54.46 -14.48
C ARG A 712 24.74 -54.19 -13.38
N VAL A 713 24.79 -53.00 -12.78
CA VAL A 713 23.83 -52.55 -11.77
C VAL A 713 22.50 -52.22 -12.43
N GLU A 714 21.44 -52.91 -12.02
CA GLU A 714 20.08 -52.71 -12.52
C GLU A 714 19.21 -51.91 -11.54
N ALA A 715 19.49 -52.01 -10.24
CA ALA A 715 18.77 -51.29 -9.20
C ALA A 715 19.62 -51.12 -7.95
N PHE A 716 19.34 -50.06 -7.18
CA PHE A 716 19.92 -49.87 -5.86
C PHE A 716 18.94 -49.21 -4.88
N ALA A 717 19.17 -49.44 -3.59
CA ALA A 717 18.46 -48.77 -2.52
C ALA A 717 19.42 -48.31 -1.41
N THR A 718 19.21 -47.10 -0.91
CA THR A 718 19.93 -46.58 0.27
C THR A 718 19.06 -46.69 1.51
N TRP A 719 19.69 -46.97 2.63
CA TRP A 719 18.99 -47.17 3.91
C TRP A 719 19.67 -46.36 5.01
N LEU A 720 18.88 -45.62 5.78
CA LEU A 720 19.38 -44.80 6.86
C LEU A 720 19.20 -45.52 8.21
N PRO A 721 20.22 -45.56 9.07
CA PRO A 721 20.05 -46.05 10.43
C PRO A 721 19.16 -45.11 11.24
N TYR A 722 18.35 -45.67 12.12
CA TYR A 722 17.69 -44.97 13.23
C TYR A 722 17.66 -45.90 14.45
N LYS A 723 17.16 -45.42 15.60
CA LYS A 723 17.04 -46.20 16.84
C LYS A 723 18.38 -46.85 17.23
N GLN A 724 19.44 -46.03 17.24
CA GLN A 724 20.83 -46.46 17.52
C GLN A 724 21.34 -47.60 16.62
N GLY A 725 20.82 -47.70 15.39
CA GLY A 725 21.23 -48.70 14.40
C GLY A 725 20.41 -49.98 14.42
N THR A 726 19.50 -50.18 15.39
CA THR A 726 18.60 -51.34 15.40
C THR A 726 17.41 -51.19 14.45
N GLY A 727 17.27 -50.02 13.82
CA GLY A 727 16.29 -49.72 12.78
C GLY A 727 16.93 -49.26 11.47
N ARG A 728 16.33 -49.63 10.33
CA ARG A 728 16.71 -49.17 8.98
C ARG A 728 15.52 -48.54 8.25
N THR A 729 15.67 -47.33 7.71
CA THR A 729 14.64 -46.69 6.88
C THR A 729 15.07 -46.56 5.44
N LEU A 730 14.18 -46.91 4.52
CA LEU A 730 14.40 -46.72 3.09
C LEU A 730 14.46 -45.23 2.77
N ASP A 731 15.48 -44.82 2.02
CA ASP A 731 15.65 -43.45 1.54
C ASP A 731 15.50 -43.42 0.01
N LEU A 732 16.54 -43.76 -0.73
CA LEU A 732 16.49 -43.88 -2.18
C LEU A 732 16.15 -45.30 -2.59
N MET A 733 15.34 -45.43 -3.64
CA MET A 733 15.04 -46.70 -4.29
C MET A 733 14.93 -46.44 -5.80
N ARG A 734 15.99 -46.72 -6.55
CA ARG A 734 16.09 -46.41 -7.98
C ARG A 734 16.47 -47.66 -8.77
N GLY A 735 16.00 -47.72 -10.02
CA GLY A 735 16.27 -48.84 -10.91
C GLY A 735 16.00 -48.46 -12.36
N THR A 736 16.53 -49.26 -13.28
CA THR A 736 16.32 -49.16 -14.72
C THR A 736 14.83 -49.26 -15.08
N VAL A 737 14.45 -48.85 -16.29
CA VAL A 737 13.05 -48.93 -16.75
C VAL A 737 12.58 -50.39 -16.74
N GLU A 738 13.46 -51.30 -17.12
CA GLU A 738 13.31 -52.74 -17.10
C GLU A 738 13.12 -53.25 -15.67
N ALA A 739 13.93 -52.78 -14.71
CA ALA A 739 13.81 -53.13 -13.29
C ALA A 739 12.46 -52.77 -12.68
N ARG A 740 11.87 -51.64 -13.09
CA ARG A 740 10.55 -51.16 -12.58
C ARG A 740 9.39 -52.05 -13.00
N ASN A 741 9.47 -52.66 -14.19
CA ASN A 741 8.38 -53.46 -14.75
C ASN A 741 8.53 -54.98 -14.49
N GLY A 742 9.69 -55.42 -13.99
CA GLY A 742 10.04 -56.84 -13.84
C GLY A 742 9.87 -57.46 -12.45
N GLY A 743 9.49 -56.68 -11.42
CA GLY A 743 9.49 -57.14 -10.02
C GLY A 743 10.88 -57.11 -9.35
N LEU A 744 11.89 -56.56 -10.02
CA LEU A 744 13.26 -56.46 -9.51
C LEU A 744 13.36 -55.58 -8.26
N MET A 745 12.54 -54.52 -8.19
CA MET A 745 12.45 -53.68 -7.00
C MET A 745 11.94 -54.46 -5.78
N ASP A 746 11.00 -55.40 -5.99
CA ASP A 746 10.54 -56.27 -4.91
C ASP A 746 11.67 -57.22 -4.47
N PHE A 747 12.45 -57.77 -5.41
CA PHE A 747 13.63 -58.58 -5.09
C PHE A 747 14.68 -57.80 -4.29
N LEU A 748 15.00 -56.56 -4.69
CA LEU A 748 15.92 -55.68 -3.97
C LEU A 748 15.50 -55.45 -2.51
N ILE A 749 14.22 -55.16 -2.27
CA ILE A 749 13.71 -54.95 -0.91
C ILE A 749 13.72 -56.25 -0.10
N LEU A 750 13.32 -57.38 -0.70
CA LEU A 750 13.34 -58.68 -0.02
C LEU A 750 14.74 -59.09 0.42
N GLU A 751 15.74 -58.95 -0.45
CA GLU A 751 17.12 -59.28 -0.08
C GLU A 751 17.72 -58.27 0.90
N SER A 752 17.31 -56.99 0.84
CA SER A 752 17.66 -56.01 1.88
C SER A 752 17.09 -56.41 3.24
N ILE A 753 15.83 -56.86 3.32
CA ILE A 753 15.22 -57.35 4.57
C ILE A 753 16.00 -58.56 5.11
N ASN A 754 16.38 -59.50 4.25
CA ASN A 754 17.16 -60.67 4.66
C ASN A 754 18.56 -60.29 5.16
N HIS A 755 19.23 -59.36 4.48
CA HIS A 755 20.52 -58.83 4.90
C HIS A 755 20.42 -58.19 6.28
N PHE A 756 19.46 -57.29 6.50
CA PHE A 756 19.26 -56.65 7.79
C PHE A 756 18.83 -57.61 8.91
N ARG A 757 18.07 -58.67 8.59
CA ARG A 757 17.81 -59.76 9.53
C ARG A 757 19.12 -60.41 9.99
N SER A 758 20.06 -60.64 9.07
CA SER A 758 21.38 -61.20 9.42
C SER A 758 22.26 -60.26 10.25
N GLU A 759 22.05 -58.95 10.15
CA GLU A 759 22.71 -57.93 10.97
C GLU A 759 22.04 -57.70 12.35
N GLY A 760 20.92 -58.38 12.64
CA GLY A 760 20.17 -58.19 13.89
C GLY A 760 19.33 -56.91 13.94
N VAL A 761 18.95 -56.35 12.79
CA VAL A 761 18.03 -55.20 12.72
C VAL A 761 16.63 -55.65 13.15
N THR A 762 16.04 -54.90 14.08
CA THR A 762 14.75 -55.21 14.70
C THR A 762 13.55 -54.58 13.98
N GLU A 763 13.79 -53.50 13.22
CA GLU A 763 12.72 -52.71 12.62
C GLU A 763 13.15 -52.12 11.28
N ILE A 764 12.32 -52.27 10.24
CA ILE A 764 12.53 -51.67 8.93
C ILE A 764 11.36 -50.74 8.64
N SER A 765 11.66 -49.49 8.27
CA SER A 765 10.69 -48.59 7.66
C SER A 765 10.89 -48.59 6.14
N LEU A 766 9.83 -48.81 5.38
CA LEU A 766 9.83 -48.60 3.92
C LEU A 766 9.58 -47.12 3.58
N GLY A 767 9.55 -46.23 4.58
CA GLY A 767 9.26 -44.81 4.48
C GLY A 767 7.77 -44.49 4.44
N ASN A 768 7.47 -43.19 4.46
CA ASN A 768 6.10 -42.68 4.43
C ASN A 768 5.38 -43.00 3.11
N ALA A 769 4.10 -43.35 3.20
CA ALA A 769 3.17 -43.54 2.10
C ALA A 769 2.02 -42.55 2.28
N PRO A 770 2.02 -41.44 1.52
CA PRO A 770 0.94 -40.48 1.60
C PRO A 770 -0.41 -41.12 1.22
N LEU A 771 -1.48 -40.71 1.89
CA LEU A 771 -2.86 -41.20 1.72
C LEU A 771 -3.16 -42.67 2.10
N ALA A 772 -2.23 -43.35 2.76
CA ALA A 772 -2.50 -44.67 3.35
C ALA A 772 -3.64 -44.58 4.39
N ASP A 773 -4.71 -45.34 4.16
CA ASP A 773 -5.89 -45.46 5.03
C ASP A 773 -6.44 -44.12 5.57
N VAL A 774 -6.48 -43.08 4.73
CA VAL A 774 -7.23 -41.85 5.03
C VAL A 774 -8.70 -42.17 4.80
N ARG A 775 -9.30 -42.93 5.72
CA ARG A 775 -10.72 -43.25 5.70
C ARG A 775 -11.54 -41.98 5.88
N THR A 776 -12.44 -41.76 4.94
CA THR A 776 -13.66 -40.97 5.07
C THR A 776 -14.64 -41.73 5.96
N GLU A 777 -14.31 -41.93 7.23
CA GLU A 777 -15.30 -42.44 8.18
C GLU A 777 -16.18 -41.27 8.63
N GLU A 778 -17.22 -41.00 7.84
CA GLU A 778 -18.57 -40.55 8.22
C GLU A 778 -19.32 -40.09 6.95
N ASP A 779 -20.49 -40.67 6.67
CA ASP A 779 -21.40 -40.32 5.57
C ASP A 779 -21.95 -38.89 5.75
N GLY A 780 -21.15 -37.88 5.41
CA GLY A 780 -21.47 -36.46 5.51
C GLY A 780 -20.77 -35.59 4.48
N GLU A 781 -21.13 -34.30 4.43
CA GLU A 781 -20.43 -33.29 3.63
C GLU A 781 -18.95 -33.25 4.04
N PRO A 782 -18.00 -33.31 3.09
CA PRO A 782 -16.58 -33.39 3.40
C PRO A 782 -16.15 -32.18 4.22
N ASN A 783 -15.60 -32.43 5.41
CA ASN A 783 -15.20 -31.36 6.31
C ASN A 783 -14.05 -30.53 5.70
N ARG A 784 -13.72 -29.39 6.30
CA ARG A 784 -12.63 -28.51 5.79
C ARG A 784 -11.27 -29.23 5.70
N GLN A 785 -11.01 -30.21 6.56
CA GLN A 785 -9.77 -30.98 6.57
C GLN A 785 -9.74 -31.96 5.38
N GLU A 786 -10.86 -32.60 5.03
CA GLU A 786 -10.96 -33.46 3.84
C GLU A 786 -10.79 -32.69 2.53
N LYS A 787 -11.34 -31.47 2.45
CA LYS A 787 -11.10 -30.57 1.32
C LYS A 787 -9.62 -30.16 1.24
N ALA A 788 -8.94 -29.98 2.38
CA ALA A 788 -7.50 -29.71 2.45
C ALA A 788 -6.66 -30.87 1.93
N THR A 789 -6.90 -32.07 2.49
CA THR A 789 -6.29 -33.33 2.09
C THR A 789 -6.42 -33.49 0.57
N ARG A 790 -7.65 -33.45 0.04
CA ARG A 790 -7.91 -33.59 -1.39
C ARG A 790 -7.15 -32.58 -2.24
N PHE A 791 -7.20 -31.29 -1.87
CA PHE A 791 -6.47 -30.24 -2.59
C PHE A 791 -4.95 -30.46 -2.58
N LEU A 792 -4.37 -30.81 -1.44
CA LEU A 792 -2.94 -31.11 -1.34
C LEU A 792 -2.56 -32.25 -2.28
N PHE A 793 -3.34 -33.32 -2.29
CA PHE A 793 -2.96 -34.53 -3.02
C PHE A 793 -3.28 -34.48 -4.52
N GLU A 794 -4.38 -33.88 -4.96
CA GLU A 794 -4.68 -33.70 -6.38
C GLU A 794 -3.58 -32.89 -7.09
N ASN A 795 -3.02 -31.88 -6.40
CA ASN A 795 -1.96 -31.04 -6.95
C ASN A 795 -0.56 -31.68 -6.85
N PHE A 796 -0.37 -32.72 -6.05
CA PHE A 796 0.94 -33.33 -5.81
C PHE A 796 1.11 -34.76 -6.36
N ASP A 797 0.04 -35.53 -6.56
CA ASP A 797 0.10 -36.91 -7.10
C ASP A 797 0.76 -36.92 -8.49
N LYS A 798 0.55 -35.86 -9.28
CA LYS A 798 1.18 -35.65 -10.60
C LYS A 798 2.72 -35.69 -10.55
N TYR A 799 3.33 -35.27 -9.45
CA TYR A 799 4.78 -35.10 -9.34
C TYR A 799 5.47 -36.27 -8.63
N TYR A 800 4.75 -37.02 -7.81
CA TYR A 800 5.34 -38.04 -6.95
C TYR A 800 4.78 -39.45 -7.16
N GLY A 801 3.55 -39.58 -7.66
CA GLY A 801 2.89 -40.87 -7.87
C GLY A 801 2.60 -41.64 -6.58
N TYR A 802 2.15 -40.96 -5.52
CA TYR A 802 1.99 -41.52 -4.17
C TYR A 802 1.06 -42.73 -4.11
N LYS A 803 -0.01 -42.76 -4.94
CA LYS A 803 -0.94 -43.91 -5.00
C LYS A 803 -0.23 -45.21 -5.42
N SER A 804 0.72 -45.11 -6.34
CA SER A 804 1.53 -46.26 -6.78
C SER A 804 2.48 -46.72 -5.68
N LEU A 805 3.04 -45.78 -4.90
CA LEU A 805 3.96 -46.07 -3.80
C LEU A 805 3.26 -46.74 -2.61
N PHE A 806 2.05 -46.28 -2.26
CA PHE A 806 1.24 -46.95 -1.23
C PHE A 806 0.90 -48.40 -1.65
N SER A 807 0.41 -48.57 -2.88
CA SER A 807 0.09 -49.91 -3.42
C SER A 807 1.31 -50.83 -3.45
N PHE A 808 2.50 -50.28 -3.72
CA PHE A 808 3.76 -51.00 -3.66
C PHE A 808 4.05 -51.50 -2.24
N LYS A 809 4.02 -50.60 -1.24
CA LYS A 809 4.34 -50.94 0.16
C LYS A 809 3.31 -51.86 0.81
N ARG A 810 2.04 -51.77 0.41
CA ARG A 810 0.97 -52.66 0.89
C ARG A 810 1.24 -54.14 0.65
N LYS A 811 2.01 -54.50 -0.40
CA LYS A 811 2.38 -55.89 -0.70
C LYS A 811 3.18 -56.56 0.43
N TYR A 812 3.86 -55.77 1.26
CA TYR A 812 4.69 -56.24 2.36
C TYR A 812 3.92 -56.46 3.66
N HIS A 813 2.60 -56.17 3.67
CA HIS A 813 1.75 -56.25 4.86
C HIS A 813 2.39 -55.58 6.10
N PRO A 814 2.82 -54.31 5.99
CA PRO A 814 3.48 -53.62 7.10
C PRO A 814 2.49 -53.27 8.21
N ASP A 815 3.04 -53.00 9.39
CA ASP A 815 2.38 -52.24 10.43
C ASP A 815 2.38 -50.75 10.04
N TRP A 816 1.19 -50.17 9.88
CA TRP A 816 1.02 -48.81 9.38
C TRP A 816 1.00 -47.81 10.53
N GLN A 817 1.98 -46.90 10.55
CA GLN A 817 2.13 -45.87 11.57
C GLN A 817 1.63 -44.51 11.05
N GLY A 818 0.53 -44.00 11.62
CA GLY A 818 -0.13 -42.78 11.16
C GLY A 818 0.74 -41.51 11.21
N ARG A 819 0.72 -40.73 10.13
CA ARG A 819 1.44 -39.45 9.98
C ARG A 819 0.47 -38.30 9.75
N TYR A 820 0.65 -37.22 10.51
CA TYR A 820 -0.25 -36.08 10.56
C TYR A 820 0.45 -34.79 10.15
N LEU A 821 -0.33 -33.88 9.58
CA LEU A 821 0.05 -32.48 9.39
C LEU A 821 -0.59 -31.65 10.49
N ALA A 822 0.23 -30.91 11.25
CA ALA A 822 -0.26 -29.95 12.23
C ALA A 822 0.03 -28.52 11.76
N TYR A 823 -1.01 -27.68 11.72
CA TYR A 823 -0.90 -26.28 11.29
C TYR A 823 -1.83 -25.34 12.08
N PRO A 824 -1.51 -24.03 12.20
CA PRO A 824 -2.34 -23.09 12.94
C PRO A 824 -3.71 -22.87 12.27
N PRO A 825 -4.79 -22.69 13.05
CA PRO A 825 -6.11 -22.42 12.51
C PRO A 825 -6.13 -21.13 11.69
N GLY A 826 -6.92 -21.13 10.60
CA GLY A 826 -7.03 -19.99 9.69
C GLY A 826 -5.91 -19.88 8.64
N THR A 827 -5.00 -20.87 8.57
CA THR A 827 -4.03 -20.97 7.48
C THR A 827 -4.73 -21.39 6.19
N PRO A 828 -4.58 -20.65 5.07
CA PRO A 828 -5.19 -21.03 3.80
C PRO A 828 -4.60 -22.35 3.27
N LEU A 829 -5.47 -23.33 3.01
CA LEU A 829 -5.07 -24.68 2.58
C LEU A 829 -4.26 -24.70 1.28
N PRO A 830 -4.55 -23.86 0.26
CA PRO A 830 -3.71 -23.80 -0.93
C PRO A 830 -2.28 -23.37 -0.66
N MET A 831 -2.12 -22.42 0.27
CA MET A 831 -0.80 -21.95 0.68
C MET A 831 -0.04 -22.98 1.49
N LEU A 832 -0.74 -23.79 2.29
CA LEU A 832 -0.17 -24.92 3.02
C LEU A 832 0.44 -25.95 2.05
N GLY A 833 -0.27 -26.26 0.95
CA GLY A 833 0.26 -27.14 -0.10
C GLY A 833 1.45 -26.58 -0.82
N LEU A 834 1.39 -25.32 -1.23
CA LEU A 834 2.54 -24.68 -1.85
C LEU A 834 3.74 -24.60 -0.91
N ALA A 835 3.54 -24.50 0.41
CA ALA A 835 4.63 -24.54 1.38
C ALA A 835 5.29 -25.90 1.44
N ILE A 836 4.50 -26.98 1.51
CA ILE A 836 5.02 -28.35 1.49
C ILE A 836 5.76 -28.60 0.17
N ALA A 837 5.17 -28.34 -1.00
CA ALA A 837 5.84 -28.54 -2.29
C ALA A 837 7.09 -27.68 -2.38
N GLY A 838 6.99 -26.46 -1.88
CA GLY A 838 8.05 -25.48 -1.90
C GLY A 838 9.30 -25.89 -1.13
N VAL A 839 9.18 -26.68 -0.05
CA VAL A 839 10.34 -27.19 0.70
C VAL A 839 10.93 -28.46 0.07
N HIS A 840 10.13 -29.27 -0.63
CA HIS A 840 10.62 -30.47 -1.33
C HIS A 840 11.34 -30.15 -2.65
N LEU A 841 11.06 -28.99 -3.25
CA LEU A 841 11.59 -28.60 -4.56
C LEU A 841 12.77 -27.62 -4.43
N PRO A 842 14.03 -28.09 -4.44
CA PRO A 842 15.19 -27.22 -4.31
C PRO A 842 15.22 -26.18 -5.44
N GLY A 843 15.03 -26.56 -6.71
CA GLY A 843 14.97 -25.62 -7.84
C GLY A 843 13.75 -24.65 -7.83
N GLY A 844 12.83 -24.82 -6.87
CA GLY A 844 11.55 -24.15 -6.81
C GLY A 844 10.60 -24.54 -7.94
N PHE A 845 9.36 -24.02 -7.89
CA PHE A 845 8.31 -24.36 -8.86
C PHE A 845 8.64 -24.10 -10.34
N ARG A 846 9.66 -23.28 -10.66
CA ARG A 846 10.08 -23.06 -12.05
C ARG A 846 10.81 -24.26 -12.64
N ALA A 847 11.43 -25.09 -11.81
CA ALA A 847 12.06 -26.34 -12.27
C ALA A 847 11.01 -27.30 -12.85
N LEU A 848 9.78 -27.27 -12.33
CA LEU A 848 8.63 -28.05 -12.83
C LEU A 848 8.08 -27.58 -14.18
N LEU A 849 8.48 -26.41 -14.68
CA LEU A 849 8.05 -25.88 -15.99
C LEU A 849 9.08 -26.16 -17.09
N LYS A 850 10.27 -26.65 -16.73
CA LYS A 850 11.33 -27.04 -17.67
C LYS A 850 11.36 -28.56 -17.94
N SER A 851 10.58 -29.32 -17.17
CA SER A 851 10.17 -30.70 -17.43
C SER A 851 8.88 -30.73 -18.22
#